data_AF-A0A662JHQ9-F1
#
_entry.id   AF-A0A662JHQ9-F1
#
_cell.length_a   1.000
_cell.length_b   1.000
_cell.length_c   1.000
_cell.angle_alpha   90.00
_cell.angle_beta   90.00
_cell.angle_gamma   90.00
#
_symmetry.space_group_name_H-M   'P 1'
#
loop_
_entity.id
_entity.type
_entity.pdbx_description
1 polymer ?
#
loop_
_entity_poly.entity_id
_entity_poly.type
_entity_poly.pdbx_seq_one_letter_code
_entity_poly.pdbx_strand_id
1 'polypeptide(L)'
;MIGFTPLSVKEEEDFIIVRGGTFEYYFNKNNGMLRYVRVKGRDILIEPLEVFVSQSKDPFNKRFSTVYEDEASCEVTYSDEDKVIVESSGYLKNADGEVIPIAYHIKYTISFDGFMLVDVTLEGTGNTIINWLCYSRATVDSRVARYLIHTNDLYSAEWIHYEVKDISKADKGIKDVLKGRFIPWFWIGNDEVGIEVSVCDVTNHHFGVGCNGVKSDPLGDVGVMFWIRKEDSFVEWFIFGIRNLLTAIKPKWIWTNRFSLSVTPTREYSPRALELRVFWRGPHQYNKYHVYPSEEEIERLARIGVNVLIGGVNWRSGEYIPDDPEAVKRTIEICHKYGIQVYPYMTFADVEVDTSVFKEYAEEWRIEPAVSWKYRTVLMCPGASGWRDHWRRCLERVLKEYDFDSIYLDFWNAKLCCRNSKHGCGSRYIRVTYWWFREMLKDAWRIIKRNNPNAVIIANTHEMPIGYLCSFIDVRLVGESKDVEQWSPIIDRLLFLSWRLGCNTLMYPSSVKKITRKTIATSLLYLAPIPLWRGRDEDEVMLVSRIWNIFRFIKASEARCFPFTVNREIAVTDAKDVFVNILVSKRGCLLLIINGGDYKSKTIVRLLSLDSLGIIPKERYFVYEPFDMDLYMKNCWHGHELKEIPVEINPKDFRILFIKEYKEIPCLVFGLGIDDYEEKWIPNERILSIDLKSSSLISYITLSIYSPMGVPANINVNEGSLKRWHMKGDLLIVEAIIGKETRMEIRW
;
A
#
# COMPACT_ATOMS: atom_id res chain seq x y z
N MET A 1 3.78 -8.23 -17.19
CA MET A 1 3.84 -8.21 -15.72
C MET A 1 2.47 -7.78 -15.17
N ILE A 2 1.81 -8.57 -14.31
CA ILE A 2 0.50 -8.16 -13.76
C ILE A 2 0.73 -7.01 -12.76
N GLY A 3 0.15 -5.84 -13.03
CA GLY A 3 0.15 -4.69 -12.13
C GLY A 3 1.26 -3.66 -12.35
N PHE A 4 2.24 -3.92 -13.21
CA PHE A 4 3.26 -2.94 -13.61
C PHE A 4 3.32 -2.79 -15.13
N THR A 5 3.46 -1.56 -15.59
CA THR A 5 3.69 -1.26 -17.01
C THR A 5 5.20 -1.29 -17.26
N PRO A 6 5.68 -1.96 -18.32
CA PRO A 6 7.07 -1.90 -18.72
C PRO A 6 7.57 -0.47 -18.87
N LEU A 7 8.86 -0.25 -18.60
CA LEU A 7 9.50 1.03 -18.90
C LEU A 7 9.55 1.26 -20.41
N SER A 8 9.37 2.53 -20.79
CA SER A 8 9.63 2.99 -22.14
C SER A 8 10.45 4.27 -22.11
N VAL A 9 11.29 4.45 -23.13
CA VAL A 9 12.16 5.61 -23.28
C VAL A 9 11.76 6.35 -24.54
N LYS A 10 11.63 7.67 -24.44
CA LYS A 10 11.47 8.57 -25.57
C LYS A 10 12.54 9.65 -25.49
N GLU A 11 13.28 9.83 -26.57
CA GLU A 11 14.20 10.95 -26.71
C GLU A 11 13.58 12.05 -27.56
N GLU A 12 13.56 13.25 -27.02
CA GLU A 12 13.18 14.49 -27.68
C GLU A 12 14.42 15.38 -27.85
N GLU A 13 14.24 16.56 -28.45
CA GLU A 13 15.33 17.53 -28.68
C GLU A 13 16.00 17.94 -27.37
N ASP A 14 15.20 18.37 -26.38
CA ASP A 14 15.70 18.86 -25.10
C ASP A 14 15.67 17.81 -23.97
N PHE A 15 15.00 16.67 -24.17
CA PHE A 15 14.70 15.73 -23.08
C PHE A 15 14.94 14.26 -23.40
N ILE A 16 15.40 13.51 -22.40
CA ILE A 16 15.21 12.06 -22.31
C ILE A 16 14.03 11.82 -21.37
N ILE A 17 13.01 11.10 -21.83
CA ILE A 17 11.78 10.83 -21.08
C ILE A 17 11.70 9.34 -20.80
N VAL A 18 11.69 8.97 -19.52
CA VAL A 18 11.48 7.58 -19.05
C VAL A 18 10.07 7.48 -18.47
N ARG A 19 9.23 6.62 -19.05
CA ARG A 19 7.82 6.44 -18.65
C ARG A 19 7.60 5.05 -18.07
N GLY A 20 6.84 5.00 -16.98
CA GLY A 20 6.29 3.78 -16.38
C GLY A 20 4.77 3.86 -16.21
N GLY A 21 4.21 2.98 -15.37
CA GLY A 21 2.76 2.83 -15.26
C GLY A 21 2.02 4.06 -14.73
N THR A 22 2.57 4.73 -13.72
CA THR A 22 1.96 5.88 -13.06
C THR A 22 2.80 7.15 -13.16
N PHE A 23 3.98 7.08 -13.79
CA PHE A 23 4.98 8.14 -13.72
C PHE A 23 5.74 8.40 -15.02
N GLU A 24 6.32 9.58 -15.11
CA GLU A 24 7.26 10.00 -16.13
C GLU A 24 8.40 10.81 -15.50
N TYR A 25 9.64 10.50 -15.90
CA TYR A 25 10.85 11.22 -15.54
C TYR A 25 11.43 11.91 -16.76
N TYR A 26 11.65 13.22 -16.67
CA TYR A 26 12.21 14.03 -17.74
C TYR A 26 13.61 14.51 -17.36
N PHE A 27 14.62 14.07 -18.09
CA PHE A 27 16.00 14.50 -17.93
C PHE A 27 16.32 15.52 -19.01
N ASN A 28 16.75 16.72 -18.61
CA ASN A 28 17.14 17.77 -19.55
C ASN A 28 18.50 17.42 -20.16
N LYS A 29 18.62 17.42 -21.49
CA LYS A 29 19.86 17.03 -22.18
C LYS A 29 21.00 18.04 -21.99
N ASN A 30 20.71 19.32 -21.78
CA ASN A 30 21.70 20.40 -21.69
C ASN A 30 22.48 20.36 -20.36
N ASN A 31 21.83 19.95 -19.27
CA ASN A 31 22.48 19.84 -17.95
C ASN A 31 22.41 18.45 -17.32
N GLY A 32 21.77 17.50 -18.00
CA GLY A 32 21.55 16.13 -17.56
C GLY A 32 20.78 15.94 -16.25
N MET A 33 20.12 16.99 -15.74
CA MET A 33 19.36 16.93 -14.50
C MET A 33 17.92 16.51 -14.71
N LEU A 34 17.36 15.82 -13.71
CA LEU A 34 15.94 15.53 -13.64
C LEU A 34 15.13 16.83 -13.50
N ARG A 35 14.45 17.23 -14.58
CA ARG A 35 13.70 18.48 -14.68
C ARG A 35 12.26 18.35 -14.19
N TYR A 36 11.58 17.27 -14.59
CA TYR A 36 10.18 17.01 -14.25
C TYR A 36 10.02 15.58 -13.72
N VAL A 37 9.22 15.47 -12.67
CA VAL A 37 8.65 14.22 -12.17
C VAL A 37 7.15 14.37 -12.30
N ARG A 38 6.54 13.61 -13.19
CA ARG A 38 5.08 13.63 -13.38
C ARG A 38 4.50 12.34 -12.84
N VAL A 39 3.46 12.45 -12.01
CA VAL A 39 2.74 11.30 -11.44
C VAL A 39 1.27 11.44 -11.74
N LYS A 40 0.69 10.45 -12.43
CA LYS A 40 -0.71 10.47 -12.91
C LYS A 40 -1.08 11.79 -13.61
N GLY A 41 -0.17 12.29 -14.44
CA GLY A 41 -0.37 13.54 -15.19
C GLY A 41 -0.08 14.84 -14.41
N ARG A 42 0.24 14.79 -13.12
CA ARG A 42 0.54 15.98 -12.29
C ARG A 42 2.04 16.15 -12.11
N ASP A 43 2.55 17.35 -12.39
CA ASP A 43 3.95 17.69 -12.14
C ASP A 43 4.20 17.85 -10.64
N ILE A 44 5.22 17.17 -10.13
CA ILE A 44 5.62 17.20 -8.72
C ILE A 44 6.73 18.24 -8.51
N LEU A 45 7.77 18.20 -9.35
CA LEU A 45 8.89 19.14 -9.29
C LEU A 45 8.62 20.37 -10.17
N ILE A 46 8.97 21.56 -9.67
CA ILE A 46 8.85 22.82 -10.41
C ILE A 46 10.22 23.38 -10.86
N GLU A 47 11.31 22.96 -10.21
CA GLU A 47 12.70 23.22 -10.60
C GLU A 47 13.43 21.90 -10.88
N PRO A 48 14.51 21.89 -11.69
CA PRO A 48 15.36 20.71 -11.80
C PRO A 48 15.93 20.29 -10.43
N LEU A 49 16.13 18.99 -10.25
CA LEU A 49 16.97 18.47 -9.18
C LEU A 49 18.34 19.14 -9.28
N GLU A 50 18.84 19.67 -8.17
CA GLU A 50 20.05 20.48 -8.14
C GLU A 50 21.14 19.82 -7.28
N VAL A 51 22.32 19.73 -7.86
CA VAL A 51 23.61 19.55 -7.16
C VAL A 51 24.37 20.87 -7.24
N PHE A 52 24.81 21.39 -6.10
CA PHE A 52 25.59 22.63 -6.05
C PHE A 52 26.69 22.60 -4.98
N VAL A 53 27.72 23.41 -5.22
CA VAL A 53 28.75 23.76 -4.25
C VAL A 53 28.81 25.26 -4.03
N SER A 54 29.38 25.69 -2.91
CA SER A 54 29.63 27.10 -2.65
C SER A 54 30.93 27.31 -1.90
N GLN A 55 31.64 28.37 -2.27
CA GLN A 55 32.84 28.86 -1.58
C GLN A 55 32.50 29.89 -0.50
N SER A 56 31.31 30.47 -0.55
CA SER A 56 30.87 31.57 0.32
C SER A 56 30.55 31.09 1.73
N LYS A 57 30.46 32.07 2.65
CA LYS A 57 29.96 31.82 4.01
C LYS A 57 28.48 31.40 3.97
N ASP A 58 27.62 32.17 3.31
CA ASP A 58 26.26 31.73 2.99
C ASP A 58 26.30 30.98 1.64
N PRO A 59 25.84 29.72 1.56
CA PRO A 59 25.88 28.93 0.34
C PRO A 59 25.09 29.53 -0.83
N PHE A 60 24.09 30.38 -0.55
CA PHE A 60 23.21 30.93 -1.57
C PHE A 60 23.74 32.20 -2.23
N ASN A 61 24.81 32.82 -1.67
CA ASN A 61 25.37 34.06 -2.22
C ASN A 61 26.23 33.84 -3.48
N LYS A 62 27.05 32.79 -3.50
CA LYS A 62 27.81 32.38 -4.69
C LYS A 62 27.78 30.86 -4.79
N ARG A 63 26.88 30.34 -5.62
CA ARG A 63 26.72 28.91 -5.87
C ARG A 63 27.19 28.54 -7.26
N PHE A 64 27.88 27.40 -7.35
CA PHE A 64 28.18 26.72 -8.61
C PHE A 64 27.33 25.45 -8.67
N SER A 65 26.53 25.32 -9.70
CA SER A 65 25.40 24.40 -9.73
C SER A 65 25.24 23.76 -11.10
N THR A 66 24.75 22.53 -11.06
CA THR A 66 24.28 21.78 -12.23
C THR A 66 23.19 22.50 -13.02
N VAL A 67 22.36 23.34 -12.38
CA VAL A 67 21.26 24.03 -13.08
C VAL A 67 21.73 25.12 -14.05
N TYR A 68 22.98 25.58 -13.91
CA TYR A 68 23.60 26.57 -14.80
C TYR A 68 24.48 25.93 -15.88
N GLU A 69 24.63 24.60 -15.87
CA GLU A 69 25.28 23.87 -16.96
C GLU A 69 24.37 23.84 -18.19
N ASP A 70 24.95 23.86 -19.37
CA ASP A 70 24.28 23.89 -20.67
C ASP A 70 24.98 23.04 -21.75
N GLU A 71 26.14 22.48 -21.45
CA GLU A 71 26.96 21.65 -22.34
C GLU A 71 27.23 20.25 -21.74
N ALA A 72 26.34 19.77 -20.87
CA ALA A 72 26.48 18.44 -20.28
C ALA A 72 26.33 17.33 -21.33
N SER A 73 27.00 16.21 -21.09
CA SER A 73 26.61 14.94 -21.71
C SER A 73 25.47 14.34 -20.91
N CYS A 74 24.43 13.84 -21.59
CA CYS A 74 23.33 13.10 -20.99
C CYS A 74 22.83 12.04 -21.97
N GLU A 75 22.94 10.77 -21.61
CA GLU A 75 22.64 9.65 -22.50
C GLU A 75 21.99 8.46 -21.77
N VAL A 76 21.26 7.66 -22.53
CA VAL A 76 20.73 6.37 -22.07
C VAL A 76 21.77 5.30 -22.29
N THR A 77 22.41 4.83 -21.22
CA THR A 77 23.47 3.80 -21.31
C THR A 77 22.91 2.37 -21.23
N TYR A 78 21.67 2.22 -20.76
CA TYR A 78 20.97 0.94 -20.71
C TYR A 78 19.45 1.14 -20.73
N SER A 79 18.72 0.26 -21.44
CA SER A 79 17.25 0.25 -21.41
C SER A 79 16.71 -1.16 -21.64
N ASP A 80 15.84 -1.62 -20.75
CA ASP A 80 14.94 -2.75 -20.94
C ASP A 80 13.55 -2.45 -20.31
N GLU A 81 12.66 -3.44 -20.30
CA GLU A 81 11.31 -3.32 -19.74
C GLU A 81 11.27 -3.09 -18.22
N ASP A 82 12.32 -3.45 -17.49
CA ASP A 82 12.39 -3.45 -16.03
C ASP A 82 13.26 -2.32 -15.46
N LYS A 83 14.21 -1.83 -16.25
CA LYS A 83 15.30 -0.95 -15.84
C LYS A 83 15.78 -0.06 -16.98
N VAL A 84 15.94 1.21 -16.68
CA VAL A 84 16.61 2.19 -17.54
C VAL A 84 17.75 2.84 -16.77
N ILE A 85 18.90 3.07 -17.43
CA ILE A 85 20.02 3.81 -16.87
C ILE A 85 20.26 5.04 -17.75
N VAL A 86 20.21 6.21 -17.12
CA VAL A 86 20.61 7.48 -17.71
C VAL A 86 21.88 7.95 -17.00
N GLU A 87 22.92 8.27 -17.74
CA GLU A 87 24.15 8.84 -17.19
C GLU A 87 24.33 10.26 -17.70
N SER A 88 24.81 11.14 -16.82
CA SER A 88 25.11 12.52 -17.13
C SER A 88 26.47 12.93 -16.59
N SER A 89 27.17 13.80 -17.31
CA SER A 89 28.40 14.42 -16.84
C SER A 89 28.56 15.83 -17.37
N GLY A 90 29.20 16.70 -16.59
CA GLY A 90 29.44 18.10 -16.92
C GLY A 90 30.24 18.82 -15.85
N TYR A 91 30.19 20.15 -15.83
CA TYR A 91 30.87 20.98 -14.84
C TYR A 91 29.88 21.83 -14.03
N LEU A 92 30.28 22.23 -12.83
CA LEU A 92 29.46 23.14 -12.03
C LEU A 92 29.73 24.58 -12.48
N LYS A 93 28.68 25.28 -12.96
CA LYS A 93 28.74 26.70 -13.38
C LYS A 93 28.00 27.59 -12.39
N ASN A 94 28.34 28.87 -12.27
CA ASN A 94 27.51 29.86 -11.56
C ASN A 94 26.54 30.57 -12.53
N ALA A 95 25.70 31.48 -12.01
CA ALA A 95 24.75 32.23 -12.81
C ALA A 95 25.39 33.14 -13.87
N ASP A 96 26.67 33.49 -13.70
CA ASP A 96 27.45 34.31 -14.64
C ASP A 96 28.19 33.46 -15.69
N GLY A 97 28.02 32.13 -15.65
CA GLY A 97 28.72 31.17 -16.52
C GLY A 97 30.14 30.81 -16.07
N GLU A 98 30.59 31.25 -14.90
CA GLU A 98 31.90 30.87 -14.35
C GLU A 98 31.90 29.39 -13.96
N VAL A 99 32.89 28.64 -14.46
CA VAL A 99 33.10 27.22 -14.13
C VAL A 99 33.98 27.11 -12.89
N ILE A 100 33.56 26.35 -11.88
CA ILE A 100 34.45 25.90 -10.79
C ILE A 100 35.16 24.60 -11.23
N PRO A 101 36.42 24.33 -10.85
CA PRO A 101 37.16 23.14 -11.29
C PRO A 101 36.71 21.85 -10.58
N ILE A 102 35.41 21.54 -10.71
CA ILE A 102 34.73 20.36 -10.20
C ILE A 102 33.80 19.85 -11.31
N ALA A 103 34.08 18.66 -11.80
CA ALA A 103 33.19 17.94 -12.70
C ALA A 103 32.18 17.12 -11.89
N TYR A 104 30.99 16.92 -12.43
CA TYR A 104 30.00 15.99 -11.88
C TYR A 104 29.80 14.81 -12.84
N HIS A 105 29.51 13.65 -12.27
CA HIS A 105 28.95 12.49 -12.96
C HIS A 105 27.77 11.99 -12.14
N ILE A 106 26.61 11.89 -12.77
CA ILE A 106 25.38 11.43 -12.13
C ILE A 106 24.83 10.25 -12.92
N LYS A 107 24.54 9.18 -12.19
CA LYS A 107 23.89 7.99 -12.76
C LYS A 107 22.53 7.80 -12.13
N TYR A 108 21.51 7.75 -12.98
CA TYR A 108 20.13 7.47 -12.63
C TYR A 108 19.81 6.03 -13.02
N THR A 109 19.52 5.18 -12.03
CA THR A 109 19.05 3.81 -12.27
C THR A 109 17.55 3.73 -11.94
N ILE A 110 16.72 3.75 -12.97
CA ILE A 110 15.25 3.75 -12.87
C ILE A 110 14.74 2.31 -12.94
N SER A 111 13.82 1.94 -12.04
CA SER A 111 13.08 0.67 -12.05
C SER A 111 11.63 0.87 -12.51
N PHE A 112 11.00 -0.19 -13.01
CA PHE A 112 9.62 -0.20 -13.51
C PHE A 112 8.52 0.21 -12.50
N ASP A 113 8.82 0.16 -11.19
CA ASP A 113 7.94 0.62 -10.11
C ASP A 113 8.08 2.13 -9.82
N GLY A 114 8.92 2.83 -10.57
CA GLY A 114 9.18 4.25 -10.36
C GLY A 114 10.20 4.54 -9.27
N PHE A 115 10.84 3.53 -8.69
CA PHE A 115 12.02 3.76 -7.86
C PHE A 115 13.22 4.13 -8.73
N MET A 116 13.93 5.19 -8.36
CA MET A 116 15.15 5.65 -9.00
C MET A 116 16.27 5.77 -7.97
N LEU A 117 17.39 5.09 -8.24
CA LEU A 117 18.63 5.27 -7.50
C LEU A 117 19.48 6.34 -8.20
N VAL A 118 19.96 7.32 -7.45
CA VAL A 118 20.77 8.44 -7.94
C VAL A 118 22.15 8.34 -7.30
N ASP A 119 23.14 8.00 -8.12
CA ASP A 119 24.55 8.01 -7.78
C ASP A 119 25.13 9.36 -8.19
N VAL A 120 25.66 10.13 -7.23
CA VAL A 120 26.30 11.43 -7.48
C VAL A 120 27.78 11.30 -7.19
N THR A 121 28.60 11.61 -8.20
CA THR A 121 30.05 11.68 -8.11
C THR A 121 30.51 13.08 -8.48
N LEU A 122 31.36 13.68 -7.64
CA LEU A 122 32.06 14.92 -7.94
C LEU A 122 33.56 14.68 -7.99
N GLU A 123 34.22 15.17 -9.05
CA GLU A 123 35.65 15.04 -9.25
C GLU A 123 36.32 16.40 -9.35
N GLY A 124 37.37 16.62 -8.56
CA GLY A 124 38.21 17.81 -8.66
C GLY A 124 39.10 17.74 -9.90
N THR A 125 38.95 18.71 -10.79
CA THR A 125 39.76 18.85 -12.01
C THR A 125 40.88 19.88 -11.87
N GLY A 126 40.86 20.65 -10.79
CA GLY A 126 41.84 21.69 -10.46
C GLY A 126 41.84 22.00 -8.97
N ASN A 127 42.50 23.08 -8.59
CA ASN A 127 42.60 23.51 -7.20
C ASN A 127 41.51 24.54 -6.88
N THR A 128 40.73 24.29 -5.82
CA THR A 128 39.77 25.26 -5.28
C THR A 128 39.45 24.93 -3.81
N ILE A 129 38.67 25.77 -3.15
CA ILE A 129 38.14 25.53 -1.80
C ILE A 129 36.64 25.70 -1.86
N ILE A 130 35.92 24.77 -1.25
CA ILE A 130 34.47 24.86 -1.03
C ILE A 130 34.17 24.85 0.47
N ASN A 131 33.06 25.45 0.86
CA ASN A 131 32.49 25.39 2.21
C ASN A 131 31.24 24.50 2.27
N TRP A 132 30.56 24.37 1.13
CA TRP A 132 29.26 23.72 1.04
C TRP A 132 29.20 22.80 -0.17
N LEU A 133 28.55 21.67 0.00
CA LEU A 133 28.14 20.76 -1.04
C LEU A 133 26.73 20.27 -0.71
N CYS A 134 25.76 20.62 -1.55
CA CYS A 134 24.42 20.04 -1.56
C CYS A 134 24.31 19.13 -2.77
N TYR A 135 24.00 17.86 -2.55
CA TYR A 135 23.91 16.86 -3.62
C TYR A 135 22.47 16.45 -3.94
N SER A 136 21.50 17.00 -3.20
CA SER A 136 20.08 16.86 -3.49
C SER A 136 19.33 18.07 -2.95
N ARG A 137 19.06 19.03 -3.82
CA ARG A 137 18.02 20.04 -3.62
C ARG A 137 16.94 19.85 -4.68
N ALA A 138 15.67 19.92 -4.28
CA ALA A 138 14.59 20.05 -5.25
C ALA A 138 13.43 20.84 -4.66
N THR A 139 12.60 21.36 -5.56
CA THR A 139 11.47 22.22 -5.26
C THR A 139 10.18 21.56 -5.73
N VAL A 140 9.27 21.31 -4.79
CA VAL A 140 7.96 20.68 -5.00
C VAL A 140 6.87 21.74 -5.01
N ASP A 141 5.90 21.59 -5.91
CA ASP A 141 4.73 22.47 -5.96
C ASP A 141 3.88 22.37 -4.67
N SER A 142 3.53 23.50 -4.05
CA SER A 142 2.69 23.48 -2.83
C SER A 142 1.28 22.94 -3.06
N ARG A 143 0.79 22.93 -4.32
CA ARG A 143 -0.51 22.33 -4.70
C ARG A 143 -0.51 20.81 -4.56
N VAL A 144 0.66 20.17 -4.68
CA VAL A 144 0.79 18.72 -4.45
C VAL A 144 1.37 18.39 -3.07
N ALA A 145 2.09 19.31 -2.43
CA ALA A 145 2.73 19.14 -1.13
C ALA A 145 1.80 19.47 0.06
N ARG A 146 0.77 18.64 0.27
CA ARG A 146 -0.20 18.81 1.36
C ARG A 146 0.28 18.23 2.68
N TYR A 147 0.95 17.09 2.63
CA TYR A 147 1.42 16.36 3.80
C TYR A 147 2.91 16.06 3.68
N LEU A 148 3.53 15.92 4.85
CA LEU A 148 4.90 15.44 5.01
C LEU A 148 4.85 14.21 5.91
N ILE A 149 5.40 13.09 5.44
CA ILE A 149 5.64 11.91 6.27
C ILE A 149 7.15 11.72 6.31
N HIS A 150 7.74 11.49 7.48
CA HIS A 150 9.19 11.32 7.59
C HIS A 150 9.57 10.35 8.70
N THR A 151 10.79 9.82 8.60
CA THR A 151 11.42 9.12 9.73
C THR A 151 11.95 10.12 10.75
N ASN A 152 12.14 9.66 11.98
CA ASN A 152 12.91 10.39 13.00
C ASN A 152 14.40 10.57 12.59
N ASP A 153 15.09 11.48 13.28
CA ASP A 153 16.53 11.68 13.12
C ASP A 153 17.32 10.50 13.72
N LEU A 154 18.05 9.78 12.86
CA LEU A 154 18.84 8.61 13.23
C LEU A 154 20.27 8.94 13.66
N TYR A 155 20.62 10.21 13.85
CA TYR A 155 21.92 10.59 14.39
C TYR A 155 22.19 9.96 15.77
N SER A 156 21.19 9.91 16.63
CA SER A 156 21.28 9.30 17.97
C SER A 156 20.25 8.19 18.24
N ALA A 157 19.38 7.88 17.28
CA ALA A 157 18.37 6.84 17.43
C ALA A 157 18.84 5.51 16.81
N GLU A 158 18.35 4.41 17.38
CA GLU A 158 18.61 3.03 16.92
C GLU A 158 17.35 2.34 16.39
N TRP A 159 16.24 3.07 16.34
CA TRP A 159 14.93 2.60 15.90
C TRP A 159 14.31 3.64 14.98
N ILE A 160 13.57 3.14 14.01
CA ILE A 160 12.84 3.96 13.04
C ILE A 160 11.41 4.12 13.52
N HIS A 161 10.94 5.37 13.53
CA HIS A 161 9.57 5.77 13.77
C HIS A 161 9.12 6.72 12.66
N TYR A 162 7.82 6.70 12.35
CA TYR A 162 7.24 7.50 11.29
C TYR A 162 6.40 8.62 11.89
N GLU A 163 6.62 9.85 11.43
CA GLU A 163 5.86 11.03 11.80
C GLU A 163 5.07 11.54 10.61
N VAL A 164 3.86 12.03 10.87
CA VAL A 164 2.93 12.56 9.87
C VAL A 164 2.61 14.00 10.22
N LYS A 165 2.72 14.92 9.25
CA LYS A 165 2.41 16.33 9.40
C LYS A 165 1.50 16.80 8.26
N ASP A 166 0.45 17.54 8.60
CA ASP A 166 -0.29 18.34 7.62
C ASP A 166 0.43 19.68 7.46
N ILE A 167 1.00 19.90 6.28
CA ILE A 167 1.76 21.10 5.93
C ILE A 167 0.97 22.02 5.01
N SER A 168 -0.34 21.78 4.80
CA SER A 168 -1.19 22.66 3.97
C SER A 168 -1.49 24.00 4.62
N LYS A 169 -1.55 24.05 5.95
CA LYS A 169 -1.80 25.28 6.71
C LYS A 169 -0.49 25.75 7.31
N ALA A 170 0.17 26.68 6.65
CA ALA A 170 1.26 27.43 7.25
C ALA A 170 0.84 28.89 7.37
N ASP A 171 1.16 29.52 8.51
CA ASP A 171 1.14 30.99 8.59
C ASP A 171 2.12 31.55 7.55
N LYS A 172 1.81 32.72 6.98
CA LYS A 172 2.57 33.37 5.89
C LYS A 172 4.10 33.38 6.14
N GLY A 173 4.87 33.11 5.09
CA GLY A 173 6.34 33.23 5.06
C GLY A 173 7.09 31.89 5.04
N ILE A 174 8.42 31.97 4.98
CA ILE A 174 9.31 30.80 4.92
C ILE A 174 9.38 30.14 6.30
N LYS A 175 9.07 28.84 6.38
CA LYS A 175 9.17 28.06 7.62
C LYS A 175 9.87 26.72 7.44
N ASP A 176 10.52 26.30 8.51
CA ASP A 176 11.23 25.04 8.59
C ASP A 176 10.30 23.98 9.12
N VAL A 177 9.88 23.06 8.25
CA VAL A 177 8.91 22.02 8.61
C VAL A 177 9.60 20.73 9.08
N LEU A 178 10.88 20.55 8.69
CA LEU A 178 11.74 19.46 9.15
C LEU A 178 13.21 19.86 9.07
N LYS A 179 13.98 19.54 10.12
CA LYS A 179 15.44 19.63 10.15
C LYS A 179 16.00 18.41 10.85
N GLY A 180 17.18 17.96 10.45
CA GLY A 180 17.88 16.88 11.10
C GLY A 180 19.31 16.73 10.64
N ARG A 181 20.07 15.93 11.39
CA ARG A 181 21.42 15.53 11.02
C ARG A 181 21.41 14.33 10.09
N PHE A 182 20.53 13.36 10.35
CA PHE A 182 20.31 12.24 9.46
C PHE A 182 18.83 11.86 9.46
N ILE A 183 18.09 12.31 8.44
CA ILE A 183 16.72 11.87 8.15
C ILE A 183 16.80 10.86 6.99
N PRO A 184 16.68 9.54 7.24
CA PRO A 184 16.87 8.54 6.20
C PRO A 184 15.80 8.51 5.12
N TRP A 185 14.57 8.93 5.44
CA TRP A 185 13.47 8.91 4.50
C TRP A 185 12.43 9.97 4.82
N PHE A 186 11.86 10.54 3.76
CA PHE A 186 10.67 11.37 3.84
C PHE A 186 9.85 11.27 2.55
N TRP A 187 8.58 11.63 2.65
CA TRP A 187 7.61 11.70 1.57
C TRP A 187 6.84 13.02 1.63
N ILE A 188 6.67 13.66 0.49
CA ILE A 188 5.88 14.88 0.31
C ILE A 188 4.81 14.59 -0.75
N GLY A 189 3.54 14.90 -0.43
CA GLY A 189 2.46 14.69 -1.37
C GLY A 189 1.08 14.99 -0.81
N ASN A 190 0.06 14.47 -1.50
CA ASN A 190 -1.34 14.57 -1.12
C ASN A 190 -2.01 13.18 -1.15
N ASP A 191 -3.34 13.13 -1.09
CA ASP A 191 -4.10 11.88 -1.05
C ASP A 191 -4.02 11.08 -2.38
N GLU A 192 -3.49 11.66 -3.47
CA GLU A 192 -3.43 11.06 -4.80
C GLU A 192 -2.02 10.81 -5.32
N VAL A 193 -1.10 11.76 -5.11
CA VAL A 193 0.25 11.75 -5.70
C VAL A 193 1.29 12.24 -4.70
N GLY A 194 2.54 11.82 -4.89
CA GLY A 194 3.65 12.32 -4.08
C GLY A 194 5.00 11.79 -4.53
N ILE A 195 6.04 12.24 -3.84
CA ILE A 195 7.43 11.84 -4.04
C ILE A 195 8.07 11.54 -2.69
N GLU A 196 8.88 10.50 -2.63
CA GLU A 196 9.70 10.17 -1.48
C GLU A 196 11.17 10.15 -1.84
N VAL A 197 12.00 10.50 -0.86
CA VAL A 197 13.45 10.52 -0.96
C VAL A 197 14.02 9.69 0.17
N SER A 198 15.05 8.89 -0.12
CA SER A 198 15.76 8.14 0.90
C SER A 198 17.28 8.22 0.75
N VAL A 199 17.97 8.36 1.88
CA VAL A 199 19.42 8.29 1.98
C VAL A 199 19.76 7.16 2.94
N CYS A 200 20.27 6.05 2.42
CA CYS A 200 20.59 4.88 3.25
C CYS A 200 21.99 4.93 3.85
N ASP A 201 22.90 5.68 3.26
CA ASP A 201 24.30 5.82 3.68
C ASP A 201 24.75 7.28 3.69
N VAL A 202 25.20 7.74 4.84
CA VAL A 202 25.69 9.11 5.07
C VAL A 202 27.16 9.14 5.52
N THR A 203 27.93 8.09 5.18
CA THR A 203 29.35 8.00 5.55
C THR A 203 30.17 9.22 5.12
N ASN A 204 29.84 9.80 3.96
CA ASN A 204 30.52 10.97 3.38
C ASN A 204 29.88 12.31 3.76
N HIS A 205 29.02 12.34 4.80
CA HIS A 205 28.47 13.59 5.34
C HIS A 205 29.42 14.20 6.36
N HIS A 206 29.81 15.45 6.11
CA HIS A 206 30.70 16.22 6.96
C HIS A 206 30.15 17.61 7.22
N PHE A 207 30.34 18.10 8.44
CA PHE A 207 30.01 19.48 8.77
C PHE A 207 31.10 20.09 9.64
N GLY A 208 31.25 21.41 9.49
CA GLY A 208 32.14 22.23 10.29
C GLY A 208 31.35 23.18 11.19
N VAL A 209 32.08 23.89 12.04
CA VAL A 209 31.53 24.87 12.98
C VAL A 209 32.36 26.13 12.85
N GLY A 210 31.72 27.26 12.55
CA GLY A 210 32.37 28.56 12.67
C GLY A 210 32.54 28.91 14.15
N CYS A 211 33.72 29.40 14.53
CA CYS A 211 34.00 29.80 15.90
C CYS A 211 34.52 31.24 15.96
N ASN A 212 33.64 32.17 16.35
CA ASN A 212 33.97 33.57 16.65
C ASN A 212 33.55 33.88 18.09
N GLY A 213 33.99 33.08 19.06
CA GLY A 213 33.56 33.16 20.47
C GLY A 213 32.24 32.46 20.78
N VAL A 214 31.37 32.22 19.79
CA VAL A 214 30.17 31.37 19.86
C VAL A 214 30.14 30.45 18.63
N LYS A 215 29.59 29.23 18.79
CA LYS A 215 29.34 28.32 17.67
C LYS A 215 28.39 28.99 16.68
N SER A 216 28.77 29.03 15.40
CA SER A 216 27.97 29.64 14.35
C SER A 216 27.90 28.76 13.11
N ASP A 217 26.71 28.71 12.51
CA ASP A 217 26.45 28.17 11.18
C ASP A 217 25.55 29.20 10.45
N PRO A 218 25.94 29.69 9.26
CA PRO A 218 25.19 30.71 8.52
C PRO A 218 23.74 30.32 8.21
N LEU A 219 23.46 29.02 8.16
CA LEU A 219 22.15 28.44 7.91
C LEU A 219 21.43 28.03 9.22
N GLY A 220 21.89 28.51 10.37
CA GLY A 220 21.26 28.30 11.68
C GLY A 220 21.97 27.25 12.54
N ASP A 221 21.34 26.08 12.71
CA ASP A 221 21.84 25.06 13.63
C ASP A 221 22.98 24.24 13.03
N VAL A 222 24.04 24.07 13.82
CA VAL A 222 25.25 23.34 13.44
C VAL A 222 24.95 21.85 13.20
N GLY A 223 25.34 21.39 12.02
CA GLY A 223 25.29 19.97 11.63
C GLY A 223 23.94 19.51 11.10
N VAL A 224 23.00 20.42 10.83
CA VAL A 224 21.75 20.10 10.12
C VAL A 224 22.05 19.77 8.65
N MET A 225 22.37 18.51 8.36
CA MET A 225 22.65 18.05 7.00
C MET A 225 21.39 17.91 6.16
N PHE A 226 20.23 17.85 6.79
CA PHE A 226 18.93 17.67 6.16
C PHE A 226 17.94 18.76 6.57
N TRP A 227 17.23 19.33 5.60
CA TRP A 227 16.22 20.35 5.87
C TRP A 227 15.13 20.37 4.82
N ILE A 228 13.86 20.44 5.23
CA ILE A 228 12.71 20.82 4.39
C ILE A 228 12.16 22.20 4.81
N ARG A 229 12.09 23.12 3.84
CA ARG A 229 11.48 24.44 3.95
C ARG A 229 10.15 24.47 3.20
N LYS A 230 9.17 25.16 3.76
CA LYS A 230 7.92 25.46 3.08
C LYS A 230 7.78 26.97 2.90
N GLU A 231 7.35 27.35 1.71
CA GLU A 231 6.83 28.67 1.35
C GLU A 231 5.37 28.56 0.88
N ASP A 232 4.78 29.70 0.50
CA ASP A 232 3.39 29.77 0.05
C ASP A 232 3.18 28.92 -1.22
N SER A 233 4.08 29.04 -2.21
CA SER A 233 3.96 28.38 -3.53
C SER A 233 4.76 27.08 -3.67
N PHE A 234 5.68 26.77 -2.76
CA PHE A 234 6.53 25.58 -2.89
C PHE A 234 6.99 24.98 -1.56
N VAL A 235 7.56 23.78 -1.65
CA VAL A 235 8.28 23.09 -0.58
C VAL A 235 9.63 22.65 -1.13
N GLU A 236 10.71 23.03 -0.45
CA GLU A 236 12.08 22.66 -0.83
C GLU A 236 12.70 21.71 0.17
N TRP A 237 13.49 20.77 -0.32
CA TRP A 237 14.41 20.01 0.53
C TRP A 237 15.85 20.29 0.17
N PHE A 238 16.73 20.07 1.16
CA PHE A 238 18.18 20.18 1.03
C PHE A 238 18.81 18.98 1.73
N ILE A 239 19.72 18.30 1.03
CA ILE A 239 20.59 17.26 1.59
C ILE A 239 22.05 17.63 1.31
N PHE A 240 22.74 18.01 2.38
CA PHE A 240 24.14 18.40 2.32
C PHE A 240 25.05 17.18 2.43
N GLY A 241 26.13 17.18 1.65
CA GLY A 241 27.28 16.29 1.81
C GLY A 241 28.38 16.95 2.62
N ILE A 242 28.58 18.25 2.41
CA ILE A 242 29.52 19.10 3.16
C ILE A 242 28.77 20.34 3.60
N ARG A 243 28.77 20.64 4.90
CA ARG A 243 28.07 21.79 5.49
C ARG A 243 29.00 22.66 6.31
N ASN A 244 29.18 23.92 5.90
CA ASN A 244 30.01 24.89 6.62
C ASN A 244 31.41 24.35 6.99
N LEU A 245 32.07 23.68 6.05
CA LEU A 245 33.38 23.04 6.26
C LEU A 245 34.32 23.36 5.10
N LEU A 246 35.36 24.16 5.40
CA LEU A 246 36.43 24.46 4.45
C LEU A 246 37.08 23.16 3.97
N THR A 247 36.87 22.85 2.70
CA THR A 247 37.32 21.61 2.05
C THR A 247 38.16 21.98 0.85
N ALA A 248 39.44 21.60 0.89
CA ALA A 248 40.36 21.80 -0.23
C ALA A 248 40.09 20.74 -1.31
N ILE A 249 39.83 21.20 -2.53
CA ILE A 249 39.63 20.39 -3.72
C ILE A 249 40.90 20.47 -4.55
N LYS A 250 41.36 19.31 -5.02
CA LYS A 250 42.57 19.14 -5.82
C LYS A 250 42.29 18.17 -6.98
N PRO A 251 43.14 18.12 -8.02
CA PRO A 251 43.03 17.09 -9.05
C PRO A 251 42.89 15.69 -8.44
N LYS A 252 41.94 14.89 -8.94
CA LYS A 252 41.60 13.53 -8.45
C LYS A 252 40.95 13.49 -7.06
N TRP A 253 40.53 14.62 -6.50
CA TRP A 253 39.61 14.60 -5.36
C TRP A 253 38.30 13.99 -5.84
N ILE A 254 37.78 13.00 -5.11
CA ILE A 254 36.52 12.34 -5.44
C ILE A 254 35.61 12.40 -4.22
N TRP A 255 34.38 12.84 -4.43
CA TRP A 255 33.31 12.71 -3.46
C TRP A 255 32.13 12.00 -4.09
N THR A 256 31.58 11.01 -3.38
CA THR A 256 30.45 10.22 -3.86
C THR A 256 29.37 10.12 -2.81
N ASN A 257 28.12 10.09 -3.24
CA ASN A 257 27.00 9.71 -2.40
C ASN A 257 25.87 9.13 -3.26
N ARG A 258 24.94 8.46 -2.59
CA ARG A 258 23.82 7.80 -3.23
C ARG A 258 22.56 8.11 -2.45
N PHE A 259 21.50 8.43 -3.15
CA PHE A 259 20.15 8.54 -2.60
C PHE A 259 19.16 7.92 -3.58
N SER A 260 17.91 7.76 -3.14
CA SER A 260 16.84 7.31 -4.02
C SER A 260 15.69 8.30 -4.04
N LEU A 261 15.02 8.37 -5.19
CA LEU A 261 13.74 9.03 -5.39
C LEU A 261 12.72 7.96 -5.77
N SER A 262 11.48 8.09 -5.30
CA SER A 262 10.38 7.26 -5.77
C SER A 262 9.08 8.03 -5.78
N VAL A 263 8.19 7.64 -6.66
CA VAL A 263 6.85 8.21 -6.80
C VAL A 263 5.84 7.42 -5.98
N THR A 264 4.71 8.04 -5.65
CA THR A 264 3.54 7.36 -5.12
C THR A 264 2.28 7.88 -5.80
N PRO A 265 1.34 7.02 -6.23
CA PRO A 265 1.43 5.56 -6.19
C PRO A 265 2.40 5.02 -7.25
N THR A 266 3.03 3.89 -6.97
CA THR A 266 3.94 3.20 -7.90
C THR A 266 3.22 2.32 -8.93
N ARG A 267 1.94 2.02 -8.67
CA ARG A 267 1.02 1.33 -9.58
C ARG A 267 -0.41 1.76 -9.31
N GLU A 268 -1.29 1.54 -10.27
CA GLU A 268 -2.71 1.83 -10.08
C GLU A 268 -3.31 0.95 -8.98
N TYR A 269 -4.20 1.55 -8.17
CA TYR A 269 -4.90 0.84 -7.12
C TYR A 269 -5.81 -0.24 -7.72
N SER A 270 -5.75 -1.45 -7.15
CA SER A 270 -6.61 -2.57 -7.51
C SER A 270 -7.46 -2.97 -6.30
N PRO A 271 -8.80 -2.99 -6.36
CA PRO A 271 -9.64 -3.37 -5.23
C PRO A 271 -9.70 -4.88 -5.00
N ARG A 272 -8.87 -5.67 -5.69
CA ARG A 272 -8.85 -7.14 -5.62
C ARG A 272 -8.85 -7.68 -4.18
N ALA A 273 -8.16 -7.00 -3.27
CA ALA A 273 -8.05 -7.43 -1.89
C ALA A 273 -9.33 -7.27 -1.05
N LEU A 274 -10.32 -6.51 -1.53
CA LEU A 274 -11.59 -6.31 -0.81
C LEU A 274 -12.40 -7.60 -0.67
N GLU A 275 -12.12 -8.60 -1.51
CA GLU A 275 -12.73 -9.93 -1.44
C GLU A 275 -11.86 -10.96 -0.72
N LEU A 276 -10.77 -10.55 -0.07
CA LEU A 276 -10.02 -11.44 0.80
C LEU A 276 -10.84 -11.73 2.06
N ARG A 277 -11.08 -13.01 2.28
CA ARG A 277 -11.84 -13.57 3.40
C ARG A 277 -10.88 -14.47 4.15
N VAL A 278 -10.03 -13.82 4.92
CA VAL A 278 -8.84 -14.43 5.51
C VAL A 278 -9.17 -15.04 6.86
N PHE A 279 -8.71 -16.27 7.08
CA PHE A 279 -8.62 -16.87 8.40
C PHE A 279 -7.17 -17.08 8.81
N TRP A 280 -6.78 -16.47 9.91
CA TRP A 280 -5.46 -16.62 10.50
C TRP A 280 -5.40 -17.82 11.43
N ARG A 281 -4.76 -18.89 10.96
CA ARG A 281 -4.66 -20.14 11.70
C ARG A 281 -3.38 -20.28 12.51
N GLY A 282 -2.30 -19.65 12.02
CA GLY A 282 -0.97 -19.79 12.58
C GLY A 282 -0.35 -21.19 12.36
N PRO A 283 0.83 -21.43 12.97
CA PRO A 283 1.46 -20.57 13.97
C PRO A 283 2.34 -19.48 13.31
N HIS A 284 2.56 -18.36 14.02
CA HIS A 284 3.49 -17.30 13.62
C HIS A 284 4.96 -17.69 13.75
N GLN A 285 5.23 -18.64 14.63
CA GLN A 285 6.57 -19.18 14.88
C GLN A 285 6.43 -20.65 15.20
N TYR A 286 7.53 -21.40 15.09
CA TYR A 286 7.51 -22.83 15.36
C TYR A 286 6.84 -23.13 16.71
N ASN A 287 5.93 -24.09 16.75
CA ASN A 287 5.27 -24.51 17.98
C ASN A 287 5.34 -26.03 18.05
N LYS A 288 6.06 -26.57 19.05
CA LYS A 288 6.16 -28.01 19.26
C LYS A 288 4.83 -28.71 19.56
N TYR A 289 3.80 -27.95 19.92
CA TYR A 289 2.44 -28.43 20.16
C TYR A 289 1.48 -28.04 19.03
N HIS A 290 2.02 -27.71 17.85
CA HIS A 290 1.17 -27.40 16.70
C HIS A 290 0.35 -28.62 16.31
N VAL A 291 -0.94 -28.39 16.08
CA VAL A 291 -1.86 -29.37 15.53
C VAL A 291 -2.32 -28.83 14.19
N TYR A 292 -2.06 -29.59 13.12
CA TYR A 292 -2.54 -29.29 11.78
C TYR A 292 -4.08 -29.34 11.74
N PRO A 293 -4.74 -28.46 10.96
CA PRO A 293 -6.20 -28.42 10.90
C PRO A 293 -6.78 -29.73 10.37
N SER A 294 -7.92 -30.14 10.92
CA SER A 294 -8.69 -31.28 10.40
C SER A 294 -9.51 -30.87 9.18
N GLU A 295 -9.98 -31.85 8.40
CA GLU A 295 -10.89 -31.59 7.29
C GLU A 295 -12.17 -30.87 7.74
N GLU A 296 -12.73 -31.28 8.87
CA GLU A 296 -13.93 -30.67 9.45
C GLU A 296 -13.69 -29.19 9.86
N GLU A 297 -12.50 -28.84 10.34
CA GLU A 297 -12.12 -27.45 10.59
C GLU A 297 -12.08 -26.65 9.29
N ILE A 298 -11.44 -27.17 8.23
CA ILE A 298 -11.31 -26.50 6.93
C ILE A 298 -12.68 -26.35 6.25
N GLU A 299 -13.51 -27.39 6.28
CA GLU A 299 -14.87 -27.34 5.74
C GLU A 299 -15.69 -26.24 6.43
N ARG A 300 -15.65 -26.16 7.77
CA ARG A 300 -16.33 -25.08 8.52
C ARG A 300 -15.86 -23.69 8.09
N LEU A 301 -14.56 -23.50 7.88
CA LEU A 301 -14.02 -22.23 7.38
C LEU A 301 -14.57 -21.90 5.98
N ALA A 302 -14.66 -22.89 5.10
CA ALA A 302 -15.26 -22.70 3.79
C ALA A 302 -16.75 -22.34 3.87
N ARG A 303 -17.50 -22.90 4.84
CA ARG A 303 -18.92 -22.59 5.08
C ARG A 303 -19.18 -21.13 5.46
N ILE A 304 -18.28 -20.52 6.23
CA ILE A 304 -18.38 -19.09 6.58
C ILE A 304 -17.79 -18.17 5.51
N GLY A 305 -17.33 -18.74 4.39
CA GLY A 305 -16.87 -18.01 3.21
C GLY A 305 -15.36 -17.71 3.17
N VAL A 306 -14.54 -18.30 4.05
CA VAL A 306 -13.08 -18.13 3.98
C VAL A 306 -12.56 -18.59 2.63
N ASN A 307 -11.65 -17.81 2.03
CA ASN A 307 -10.96 -18.15 0.78
C ASN A 307 -9.43 -18.10 0.89
N VAL A 308 -8.89 -17.64 2.03
CA VAL A 308 -7.44 -17.64 2.29
C VAL A 308 -7.18 -18.09 3.72
N LEU A 309 -6.31 -19.08 3.88
CA LEU A 309 -5.76 -19.53 5.15
C LEU A 309 -4.34 -19.00 5.31
N ILE A 310 -4.09 -18.17 6.32
CA ILE A 310 -2.73 -17.77 6.70
C ILE A 310 -2.18 -18.76 7.73
N GLY A 311 -1.03 -19.37 7.44
CA GLY A 311 -0.41 -20.43 8.23
C GLY A 311 -0.50 -21.80 7.54
N GLY A 312 -0.91 -22.82 8.29
CA GLY A 312 -1.07 -24.19 7.75
C GLY A 312 0.23 -25.00 7.65
N VAL A 313 1.33 -24.46 8.15
CA VAL A 313 2.64 -25.12 8.22
C VAL A 313 3.35 -24.74 9.51
N ASN A 314 4.09 -25.68 10.10
CA ASN A 314 4.92 -25.45 11.27
C ASN A 314 6.40 -25.66 10.93
N TRP A 315 7.19 -24.59 10.98
CA TRP A 315 8.61 -24.61 10.69
C TRP A 315 9.37 -23.56 11.51
N ARG A 316 10.70 -23.71 11.58
CA ARG A 316 11.59 -22.73 12.18
C ARG A 316 11.94 -21.61 11.19
N SER A 317 11.78 -20.36 11.60
CA SER A 317 12.21 -19.20 10.82
C SER A 317 13.71 -19.27 10.53
N GLY A 318 14.10 -18.90 9.31
CA GLY A 318 15.47 -18.98 8.83
C GLY A 318 15.82 -20.28 8.11
N GLU A 319 15.16 -21.40 8.43
CA GLU A 319 15.33 -22.66 7.70
C GLU A 319 14.12 -23.02 6.85
N TYR A 320 12.90 -22.77 7.30
CA TYR A 320 11.65 -23.00 6.55
C TYR A 320 11.51 -24.44 6.03
N ILE A 321 11.79 -25.41 6.91
CA ILE A 321 11.60 -26.84 6.69
C ILE A 321 10.43 -27.29 7.58
N PRO A 322 9.35 -27.85 7.02
CA PRO A 322 8.23 -28.36 7.81
C PRO A 322 8.65 -29.46 8.80
N ASP A 323 8.02 -29.47 9.96
CA ASP A 323 8.19 -30.56 10.93
C ASP A 323 7.49 -31.87 10.50
N ASP A 324 6.38 -31.74 9.76
CA ASP A 324 5.61 -32.85 9.17
C ASP A 324 5.21 -32.51 7.72
N PRO A 325 6.08 -32.84 6.74
CA PRO A 325 5.82 -32.56 5.32
C PRO A 325 4.53 -33.17 4.77
N GLU A 326 4.13 -34.35 5.23
CA GLU A 326 2.93 -35.04 4.73
C GLU A 326 1.66 -34.41 5.29
N ALA A 327 1.66 -33.97 6.56
CA ALA A 327 0.55 -33.19 7.11
C ALA A 327 0.37 -31.84 6.41
N VAL A 328 1.46 -31.19 6.00
CA VAL A 328 1.39 -29.95 5.20
C VAL A 328 0.72 -30.20 3.85
N LYS A 329 1.19 -31.20 3.09
CA LYS A 329 0.58 -31.55 1.78
C LYS A 329 -0.91 -31.86 1.92
N ARG A 330 -1.29 -32.71 2.88
CA ARG A 330 -2.69 -33.02 3.19
C ARG A 330 -3.49 -31.76 3.50
N THR A 331 -2.94 -30.84 4.30
CA THR A 331 -3.61 -29.59 4.67
C THR A 331 -3.88 -28.73 3.44
N ILE A 332 -2.90 -28.58 2.55
CA ILE A 332 -3.02 -27.84 1.29
C ILE A 332 -4.08 -28.47 0.38
N GLU A 333 -4.00 -29.78 0.15
CA GLU A 333 -4.94 -30.53 -0.67
C GLU A 333 -6.39 -30.37 -0.21
N ILE A 334 -6.63 -30.45 1.11
CA ILE A 334 -7.98 -30.25 1.68
C ILE A 334 -8.42 -28.79 1.53
N CYS A 335 -7.53 -27.81 1.76
CA CYS A 335 -7.88 -26.40 1.55
C CYS A 335 -8.27 -26.14 0.09
N HIS A 336 -7.49 -26.65 -0.87
CA HIS A 336 -7.77 -26.53 -2.29
C HIS A 336 -9.06 -27.24 -2.71
N LYS A 337 -9.36 -28.42 -2.14
CA LYS A 337 -10.65 -29.11 -2.32
C LYS A 337 -11.85 -28.20 -1.99
N TYR A 338 -11.70 -27.31 -1.01
CA TYR A 338 -12.73 -26.36 -0.59
C TYR A 338 -12.56 -24.94 -1.16
N GLY A 339 -11.63 -24.73 -2.09
CA GLY A 339 -11.39 -23.42 -2.72
C GLY A 339 -10.72 -22.40 -1.81
N ILE A 340 -10.00 -22.86 -0.78
CA ILE A 340 -9.21 -22.03 0.14
C ILE A 340 -7.75 -22.04 -0.29
N GLN A 341 -7.20 -20.85 -0.51
CA GLN A 341 -5.78 -20.67 -0.80
C GLN A 341 -4.95 -20.73 0.49
N VAL A 342 -3.71 -21.25 0.43
CA VAL A 342 -2.86 -21.42 1.62
C VAL A 342 -1.61 -20.55 1.53
N TYR A 343 -1.48 -19.59 2.45
CA TYR A 343 -0.37 -18.64 2.52
C TYR A 343 0.45 -18.92 3.79
N PRO A 344 1.60 -19.59 3.69
CA PRO A 344 2.42 -19.88 4.87
C PRO A 344 3.11 -18.60 5.36
N TYR A 345 3.47 -18.59 6.65
CA TYR A 345 4.19 -17.49 7.27
C TYR A 345 5.69 -17.59 6.98
N MET A 346 6.27 -16.53 6.44
CA MET A 346 7.72 -16.32 6.36
C MET A 346 8.08 -14.92 6.85
N THR A 347 9.30 -14.74 7.34
CA THR A 347 9.82 -13.45 7.81
C THR A 347 11.08 -13.09 7.05
N PHE A 348 11.26 -11.81 6.77
CA PHE A 348 12.45 -11.29 6.09
C PHE A 348 13.71 -11.26 6.96
N ALA A 349 13.58 -11.42 8.28
CA ALA A 349 14.70 -11.17 9.19
C ALA A 349 14.89 -12.25 10.25
N ASP A 350 13.83 -12.89 10.77
CA ASP A 350 14.03 -13.78 11.93
C ASP A 350 14.73 -15.10 11.55
N VAL A 351 15.70 -15.46 12.37
CA VAL A 351 16.31 -16.79 12.41
C VAL A 351 16.21 -17.35 13.82
N GLU A 352 15.68 -18.57 13.96
CA GLU A 352 15.58 -19.31 15.21
C GLU A 352 16.96 -19.74 15.73
N VAL A 353 17.25 -19.56 17.02
CA VAL A 353 18.58 -19.81 17.63
C VAL A 353 19.03 -21.27 17.58
N ASP A 354 18.09 -22.21 17.47
CA ASP A 354 18.39 -23.64 17.43
C ASP A 354 18.80 -24.15 16.03
N THR A 355 18.69 -23.31 15.01
CA THR A 355 18.96 -23.68 13.60
C THR A 355 20.45 -23.80 13.31
N SER A 356 20.79 -24.56 12.27
CA SER A 356 22.16 -24.65 11.74
C SER A 356 22.63 -23.30 11.22
N VAL A 357 21.74 -22.59 10.51
CA VAL A 357 21.97 -21.24 9.96
C VAL A 357 22.37 -20.26 11.04
N PHE A 358 21.70 -20.28 12.20
CA PHE A 358 22.07 -19.42 13.32
C PHE A 358 23.49 -19.70 13.81
N LYS A 359 23.80 -20.97 14.07
CA LYS A 359 25.10 -21.39 14.63
C LYS A 359 26.28 -21.01 13.72
N GLU A 360 26.06 -21.07 12.41
CA GLU A 360 27.11 -20.84 11.43
C GLU A 360 27.24 -19.35 11.04
N TYR A 361 26.13 -18.63 10.85
CA TYR A 361 26.14 -17.32 10.18
C TYR A 361 25.59 -16.15 11.00
N ALA A 362 24.99 -16.38 12.18
CA ALA A 362 24.25 -15.33 12.88
C ALA A 362 25.09 -14.09 13.19
N GLU A 363 26.35 -14.23 13.59
CA GLU A 363 27.18 -13.05 13.89
C GLU A 363 27.47 -12.21 12.64
N GLU A 364 27.71 -12.88 11.51
CA GLU A 364 27.98 -12.21 10.24
C GLU A 364 26.73 -11.51 9.72
N TRP A 365 25.57 -12.15 9.81
CA TRP A 365 24.35 -11.67 9.15
C TRP A 365 23.43 -10.84 10.04
N ARG A 366 23.50 -10.97 11.37
CA ARG A 366 22.56 -10.28 12.28
C ARG A 366 22.63 -8.77 12.14
N ILE A 367 21.49 -8.13 12.37
CA ILE A 367 21.44 -6.69 12.58
C ILE A 367 22.17 -6.30 13.86
N GLU A 368 22.81 -5.13 13.88
CA GLU A 368 23.38 -4.55 15.10
C GLU A 368 22.87 -3.10 15.30
N PRO A 369 22.38 -2.73 16.51
CA PRO A 369 22.34 -3.54 17.73
C PRO A 369 21.42 -4.76 17.62
N ALA A 370 21.87 -5.89 18.19
CA ALA A 370 21.17 -7.16 18.08
C ALA A 370 19.80 -7.09 18.74
N VAL A 371 18.80 -7.67 18.10
CA VAL A 371 17.44 -7.78 18.60
C VAL A 371 17.05 -9.25 18.63
N SER A 372 16.55 -9.70 19.76
CA SER A 372 15.98 -11.03 19.90
C SER A 372 14.51 -10.96 20.30
N TRP A 373 13.68 -11.77 19.65
CA TRP A 373 12.29 -11.91 20.06
C TRP A 373 12.16 -13.09 21.01
N LYS A 374 11.72 -12.82 22.25
CA LYS A 374 11.56 -13.82 23.34
C LYS A 374 12.79 -14.73 23.53
N TYR A 375 14.00 -14.22 23.27
CA TYR A 375 15.26 -14.97 23.31
C TYR A 375 15.28 -16.22 22.40
N ARG A 376 14.49 -16.18 21.33
CA ARG A 376 14.18 -17.35 20.51
C ARG A 376 14.60 -17.16 19.06
N THR A 377 14.34 -15.99 18.49
CA THR A 377 14.85 -15.59 17.18
C THR A 377 15.81 -14.43 17.31
N VAL A 378 16.70 -14.26 16.33
CA VAL A 378 17.54 -13.09 16.13
C VAL A 378 17.29 -12.51 14.74
N LEU A 379 17.28 -11.18 14.62
CA LEU A 379 17.02 -10.49 13.36
C LEU A 379 18.28 -10.41 12.49
N MET A 380 18.15 -10.85 11.24
CA MET A 380 19.15 -10.73 10.18
C MET A 380 19.01 -9.41 9.42
N CYS A 381 20.14 -8.87 9.00
CA CYS A 381 20.20 -7.59 8.30
C CYS A 381 19.91 -7.80 6.80
N PRO A 382 18.95 -7.07 6.21
CA PRO A 382 18.76 -7.07 4.75
C PRO A 382 20.03 -6.63 4.01
N GLY A 383 20.91 -5.82 4.63
CA GLY A 383 22.20 -5.41 4.07
C GLY A 383 23.21 -6.55 3.90
N ALA A 384 23.09 -7.66 4.65
CA ALA A 384 23.96 -8.83 4.51
C ALA A 384 23.59 -9.65 3.26
N SER A 385 24.48 -9.72 2.27
CA SER A 385 24.23 -10.46 1.03
C SER A 385 24.00 -11.95 1.27
N GLY A 386 24.79 -12.58 2.15
CA GLY A 386 24.64 -13.99 2.50
C GLY A 386 23.24 -14.32 3.02
N TRP A 387 22.68 -13.45 3.86
CA TRP A 387 21.30 -13.58 4.33
C TRP A 387 20.28 -13.48 3.20
N ARG A 388 20.39 -12.46 2.33
CA ARG A 388 19.46 -12.30 1.19
C ARG A 388 19.45 -13.52 0.29
N ASP A 389 20.63 -14.03 -0.04
CA ASP A 389 20.79 -15.20 -0.89
C ASP A 389 20.22 -16.47 -0.24
N HIS A 390 20.47 -16.65 1.05
CA HIS A 390 19.91 -17.75 1.83
C HIS A 390 18.38 -17.71 1.90
N TRP A 391 17.82 -16.55 2.24
CA TRP A 391 16.38 -16.34 2.33
C TRP A 391 15.69 -16.60 0.99
N ARG A 392 16.26 -16.07 -0.11
CA ARG A 392 15.77 -16.30 -1.48
C ARG A 392 15.73 -17.79 -1.84
N ARG A 393 16.78 -18.55 -1.53
CA ARG A 393 16.80 -20.01 -1.77
C ARG A 393 15.73 -20.73 -0.95
N CYS A 394 15.51 -20.34 0.31
CA CYS A 394 14.46 -20.92 1.14
C CYS A 394 13.07 -20.67 0.54
N LEU A 395 12.81 -19.44 0.09
CA LEU A 395 11.57 -19.07 -0.58
C LEU A 395 11.33 -19.90 -1.85
N GLU A 396 12.32 -19.97 -2.74
CA GLU A 396 12.23 -20.74 -3.97
C GLU A 396 11.97 -22.23 -3.70
N ARG A 397 12.63 -22.80 -2.68
CA ARG A 397 12.42 -24.19 -2.28
C ARG A 397 10.99 -24.43 -1.80
N VAL A 398 10.51 -23.62 -0.86
CA VAL A 398 9.17 -23.75 -0.27
C VAL A 398 8.08 -23.71 -1.35
N LEU A 399 8.16 -22.74 -2.27
CA LEU A 399 7.17 -22.60 -3.35
C LEU A 399 7.31 -23.66 -4.45
N LYS A 400 8.45 -24.35 -4.55
CA LYS A 400 8.66 -25.42 -5.52
C LYS A 400 8.24 -26.79 -4.97
N GLU A 401 8.47 -27.03 -3.69
CA GLU A 401 8.21 -28.33 -3.05
C GLU A 401 6.76 -28.50 -2.58
N TYR A 402 6.07 -27.39 -2.30
CA TYR A 402 4.70 -27.37 -1.79
C TYR A 402 3.84 -26.47 -2.66
N ASP A 403 2.59 -26.88 -2.87
CA ASP A 403 1.61 -26.17 -3.72
C ASP A 403 0.99 -24.97 -2.99
N PHE A 404 1.82 -24.12 -2.39
CA PHE A 404 1.37 -22.88 -1.74
C PHE A 404 0.98 -21.84 -2.80
N ASP A 405 -0.18 -21.22 -2.61
CA ASP A 405 -0.72 -20.23 -3.54
C ASP A 405 0.02 -18.88 -3.51
N SER A 406 0.51 -18.49 -2.34
CA SER A 406 1.28 -17.27 -2.08
C SER A 406 1.91 -17.36 -0.70
N ILE A 407 2.37 -16.23 -0.13
CA ILE A 407 3.04 -16.17 1.18
C ILE A 407 2.55 -14.96 1.96
N TYR A 408 2.44 -15.14 3.28
CA TYR A 408 2.36 -14.05 4.24
C TYR A 408 3.77 -13.70 4.73
N LEU A 409 4.17 -12.44 4.52
CA LEU A 409 5.50 -11.95 4.85
C LEU A 409 5.48 -11.06 6.10
N ASP A 410 6.36 -11.31 7.05
CA ASP A 410 6.53 -10.48 8.23
C ASP A 410 7.91 -9.81 8.27
N PHE A 411 7.99 -8.64 8.90
CA PHE A 411 9.25 -7.95 9.16
C PHE A 411 9.13 -6.87 10.23
N TRP A 412 10.28 -6.58 10.84
CA TRP A 412 10.43 -5.55 11.85
C TRP A 412 10.72 -4.19 11.21
N ASN A 413 9.68 -3.48 10.76
CA ASN A 413 9.84 -2.19 10.05
C ASN A 413 10.66 -1.15 10.84
N ALA A 414 10.59 -1.16 12.18
CA ALA A 414 11.33 -0.24 13.04
C ALA A 414 12.82 -0.60 13.16
N LYS A 415 13.23 -1.79 12.67
CA LYS A 415 14.59 -2.33 12.66
C LYS A 415 15.11 -2.56 11.24
N LEU A 416 14.88 -1.59 10.36
CA LEU A 416 15.50 -1.52 9.04
C LEU A 416 16.77 -0.64 9.06
N CYS A 417 17.60 -0.78 10.11
CA CYS A 417 18.84 -0.02 10.28
C CYS A 417 19.90 -0.83 11.07
N CYS A 418 21.17 -0.75 10.66
CA CYS A 418 22.23 -1.65 11.12
C CYS A 418 23.59 -0.93 11.30
N ARG A 419 24.42 -1.43 12.22
CA ARG A 419 25.81 -1.02 12.49
C ARG A 419 26.84 -2.16 12.36
N ASN A 420 26.42 -3.36 11.96
CA ASN A 420 27.30 -4.52 11.95
C ASN A 420 28.38 -4.36 10.85
N SER A 421 29.64 -4.30 11.25
CA SER A 421 30.77 -4.12 10.35
C SER A 421 31.08 -5.36 9.52
N LYS A 422 30.69 -6.57 9.96
CA LYS A 422 30.99 -7.83 9.27
C LYS A 422 30.39 -7.92 7.86
N HIS A 423 29.27 -7.21 7.61
CA HIS A 423 28.66 -7.09 6.28
C HIS A 423 28.58 -5.63 5.80
N GLY A 424 29.49 -4.78 6.29
CA GLY A 424 29.68 -3.43 5.77
C GLY A 424 28.67 -2.37 6.22
N CYS A 425 27.84 -2.63 7.24
CA CYS A 425 26.96 -1.60 7.85
C CYS A 425 27.63 -0.78 8.95
N GLY A 426 28.83 -1.17 9.40
CA GLY A 426 29.62 -0.44 10.38
C GLY A 426 30.22 0.84 9.80
N SER A 427 29.47 1.94 9.87
CA SER A 427 29.92 3.28 9.48
C SER A 427 29.87 4.27 10.64
N ARG A 428 30.26 5.54 10.41
CA ARG A 428 30.12 6.62 11.40
C ARG A 428 28.68 6.75 11.90
N TYR A 429 27.71 6.55 11.02
CA TYR A 429 26.29 6.58 11.32
C TYR A 429 25.67 5.18 11.18
N ILE A 430 24.49 4.99 11.76
CA ILE A 430 23.73 3.76 11.49
C ILE A 430 23.35 3.74 10.01
N ARG A 431 23.49 2.59 9.34
CA ARG A 431 23.10 2.45 7.94
C ARG A 431 21.66 1.97 7.85
N VAL A 432 20.84 2.62 7.05
CA VAL A 432 19.46 2.16 6.81
C VAL A 432 19.45 1.14 5.69
N THR A 433 18.60 0.11 5.80
CA THR A 433 18.67 -1.08 4.95
C THR A 433 17.58 -1.16 3.89
N TYR A 434 16.83 -0.06 3.68
CA TYR A 434 15.65 -0.05 2.82
C TYR A 434 15.90 -0.51 1.39
N TRP A 435 17.00 -0.12 0.75
CA TRP A 435 17.27 -0.53 -0.64
C TRP A 435 17.44 -2.04 -0.75
N TRP A 436 18.17 -2.67 0.16
CA TRP A 436 18.33 -4.13 0.14
C TRP A 436 17.04 -4.85 0.53
N PHE A 437 16.26 -4.28 1.44
CA PHE A 437 14.94 -4.80 1.79
C PHE A 437 13.97 -4.72 0.59
N ARG A 438 14.02 -3.63 -0.18
CA ARG A 438 13.29 -3.50 -1.46
C ARG A 438 13.67 -4.60 -2.44
N GLU A 439 14.96 -4.91 -2.60
CA GLU A 439 15.39 -5.99 -3.49
C GLU A 439 14.87 -7.36 -3.03
N MET A 440 14.87 -7.64 -1.72
CA MET A 440 14.25 -8.88 -1.20
C MET A 440 12.75 -8.96 -1.51
N LEU A 441 12.02 -7.85 -1.36
CA LEU A 441 10.60 -7.76 -1.72
C LEU A 441 10.36 -7.95 -3.23
N LYS A 442 11.21 -7.34 -4.06
CA LYS A 442 11.17 -7.48 -5.52
C LYS A 442 11.43 -8.92 -5.96
N ASP A 443 12.42 -9.58 -5.36
CA ASP A 443 12.71 -11.00 -5.61
C ASP A 443 11.54 -11.88 -5.18
N ALA A 444 10.97 -11.63 -3.99
CA ALA A 444 9.80 -12.36 -3.50
C ALA A 444 8.62 -12.22 -4.47
N TRP A 445 8.35 -11.00 -4.92
CA TRP A 445 7.32 -10.73 -5.91
C TRP A 445 7.57 -11.46 -7.23
N ARG A 446 8.80 -11.42 -7.76
CA ARG A 446 9.14 -12.11 -9.01
C ARG A 446 8.95 -13.62 -8.89
N ILE A 447 9.43 -14.23 -7.81
CA ILE A 447 9.33 -15.68 -7.59
C ILE A 447 7.86 -16.10 -7.47
N ILE A 448 7.08 -15.40 -6.64
CA ILE A 448 5.66 -15.72 -6.40
C ILE A 448 4.84 -15.51 -7.68
N LYS A 449 5.00 -14.38 -8.37
CA LYS A 449 4.22 -14.05 -9.57
C LYS A 449 4.62 -14.90 -10.78
N ARG A 450 5.85 -15.42 -10.84
CA ARG A 450 6.27 -16.39 -11.86
C ARG A 450 5.52 -17.71 -11.70
N ASN A 451 5.33 -18.16 -10.47
CA ASN A 451 4.59 -19.40 -10.20
C ASN A 451 3.08 -19.21 -10.39
N ASN A 452 2.54 -18.11 -9.86
CA ASN A 452 1.13 -17.74 -10.00
C ASN A 452 0.99 -16.22 -10.20
N PRO A 453 0.76 -15.74 -11.43
CA PRO A 453 0.60 -14.31 -11.71
C PRO A 453 -0.53 -13.65 -10.91
N ASN A 454 -1.52 -14.46 -10.51
CA ASN A 454 -2.68 -14.06 -9.74
C ASN A 454 -2.51 -14.21 -8.22
N ALA A 455 -1.37 -14.70 -7.71
CA ALA A 455 -1.12 -14.77 -6.28
C ALA A 455 -1.23 -13.39 -5.62
N VAL A 456 -1.65 -13.32 -4.36
CA VAL A 456 -1.74 -12.08 -3.59
C VAL A 456 -0.71 -12.10 -2.47
N ILE A 457 0.25 -11.17 -2.50
CA ILE A 457 1.27 -11.08 -1.47
C ILE A 457 0.74 -10.21 -0.32
N ILE A 458 0.63 -10.81 0.86
CA ILE A 458 0.23 -10.12 2.09
C ILE A 458 1.49 -9.90 2.94
N ALA A 459 1.71 -8.70 3.44
CA ALA A 459 2.86 -8.42 4.31
C ALA A 459 2.50 -7.59 5.55
N ASN A 460 3.08 -7.93 6.69
CA ASN A 460 3.00 -7.12 7.90
C ASN A 460 3.79 -5.84 7.74
N THR A 461 3.12 -4.72 7.53
CA THR A 461 3.83 -3.44 7.44
C THR A 461 3.69 -2.61 8.71
N HIS A 462 2.85 -3.03 9.65
CA HIS A 462 2.32 -2.19 10.71
C HIS A 462 1.91 -0.81 10.16
N GLU A 463 2.72 0.20 10.43
CA GLU A 463 2.49 1.59 10.05
C GLU A 463 3.47 2.12 9.00
N MET A 464 4.33 1.26 8.45
CA MET A 464 5.37 1.66 7.48
C MET A 464 4.75 2.30 6.23
N PRO A 465 4.96 3.60 5.99
CA PRO A 465 4.28 4.34 4.92
C PRO A 465 5.08 4.45 3.61
N ILE A 466 6.15 3.66 3.46
CA ILE A 466 7.17 3.79 2.40
C ILE A 466 6.66 3.17 1.08
N GLY A 467 6.53 3.98 0.04
CA GLY A 467 5.91 3.60 -1.24
C GLY A 467 6.68 2.55 -2.02
N TYR A 468 7.98 2.74 -2.22
CA TYR A 468 8.81 1.81 -3.00
C TYR A 468 8.96 0.44 -2.33
N LEU A 469 8.78 0.34 -1.01
CA LEU A 469 8.70 -0.95 -0.31
C LEU A 469 7.33 -1.59 -0.52
N CYS A 470 6.25 -0.80 -0.47
CA CYS A 470 4.89 -1.28 -0.68
C CYS A 470 4.58 -1.65 -2.15
N SER A 471 5.45 -1.26 -3.09
CA SER A 471 5.26 -1.52 -4.53
C SER A 471 5.12 -3.00 -4.87
N PHE A 472 5.85 -3.85 -4.14
CA PHE A 472 5.85 -5.30 -4.35
C PHE A 472 4.90 -6.05 -3.40
N ILE A 473 4.09 -5.31 -2.63
CA ILE A 473 3.12 -5.84 -1.66
C ILE A 473 1.71 -5.58 -2.19
N ASP A 474 0.91 -6.62 -2.37
CA ASP A 474 -0.48 -6.46 -2.83
C ASP A 474 -1.40 -6.00 -1.70
N VAL A 475 -1.14 -6.48 -0.48
CA VAL A 475 -1.94 -6.18 0.71
C VAL A 475 -1.06 -5.96 1.92
N ARG A 476 -1.21 -4.80 2.55
CA ARG A 476 -0.53 -4.46 3.80
C ARG A 476 -1.39 -4.90 4.99
N LEU A 477 -0.85 -5.69 5.89
CA LEU A 477 -1.44 -5.86 7.22
C LEU A 477 -1.11 -4.62 8.06
N VAL A 478 -2.13 -4.03 8.67
CA VAL A 478 -2.03 -2.86 9.56
C VAL A 478 -2.87 -3.07 10.82
N GLY A 479 -2.60 -2.30 11.88
CA GLY A 479 -3.44 -2.29 13.08
C GLY A 479 -3.03 -3.27 14.19
N GLU A 480 -2.06 -4.16 13.96
CA GLU A 480 -1.64 -5.14 15.00
C GLU A 480 -1.14 -4.49 16.30
N SER A 481 -0.44 -3.35 16.17
CA SER A 481 0.24 -2.70 17.29
C SER A 481 -0.53 -1.53 17.89
N LYS A 482 -1.74 -1.23 17.41
CA LYS A 482 -2.55 -0.09 17.86
C LYS A 482 -4.02 -0.44 17.93
N ASP A 483 -4.75 0.22 18.83
CA ASP A 483 -6.21 0.16 18.84
C ASP A 483 -6.74 0.91 17.62
N VAL A 484 -7.21 0.14 16.62
CA VAL A 484 -7.71 0.70 15.35
C VAL A 484 -8.96 1.55 15.53
N GLU A 485 -9.65 1.45 16.68
CA GLU A 485 -10.83 2.26 16.96
C GLU A 485 -10.51 3.65 17.54
N GLN A 486 -9.24 3.94 17.83
CA GLN A 486 -8.77 5.24 18.29
C GLN A 486 -8.33 6.09 17.10
N TRP A 487 -9.31 6.70 16.42
CA TRP A 487 -9.09 7.35 15.14
C TRP A 487 -8.28 8.65 15.23
N SER A 488 -7.29 8.77 14.36
CA SER A 488 -6.74 10.05 13.91
C SER A 488 -7.04 10.23 12.43
N PRO A 489 -7.95 11.16 12.04
CA PRO A 489 -8.34 11.36 10.64
C PRO A 489 -7.18 11.67 9.68
N ILE A 490 -6.07 12.21 10.17
CA ILE A 490 -4.88 12.52 9.36
C ILE A 490 -3.92 11.33 9.35
N ILE A 491 -3.59 10.77 10.51
CA ILE A 491 -2.59 9.70 10.61
C ILE A 491 -3.14 8.43 9.98
N ASP A 492 -4.33 8.00 10.39
CA ASP A 492 -4.87 6.71 9.97
C ASP A 492 -5.20 6.71 8.48
N ARG A 493 -5.71 7.81 7.92
CA ARG A 493 -5.92 7.86 6.46
C ARG A 493 -4.59 7.77 5.70
N LEU A 494 -3.49 8.34 6.20
CA LEU A 494 -2.20 8.32 5.49
C LEU A 494 -1.44 7.01 5.68
N LEU A 495 -1.69 6.29 6.78
CA LEU A 495 -1.01 5.04 7.11
C LEU A 495 -1.83 3.79 6.77
N PHE A 496 -3.16 3.83 6.94
CA PHE A 496 -4.05 2.67 6.78
C PHE A 496 -4.79 2.66 5.44
N LEU A 497 -5.15 3.81 4.85
CA LEU A 497 -5.68 3.82 3.48
C LEU A 497 -4.52 3.73 2.49
N SER A 498 -4.32 2.55 1.92
CA SER A 498 -3.19 2.26 1.03
C SER A 498 -3.38 2.76 -0.42
N TRP A 499 -4.43 3.55 -0.69
CA TRP A 499 -4.73 4.11 -2.01
C TRP A 499 -3.52 4.84 -2.62
N ARG A 500 -2.92 5.76 -1.88
CA ARG A 500 -1.74 6.53 -2.33
C ARG A 500 -0.51 5.65 -2.60
N LEU A 501 -0.47 4.43 -2.06
CA LEU A 501 0.65 3.50 -2.22
C LEU A 501 0.44 2.55 -3.41
N GLY A 502 -0.75 2.54 -4.02
CA GLY A 502 -1.06 1.59 -5.10
C GLY A 502 -1.23 0.15 -4.62
N CYS A 503 -1.56 -0.06 -3.34
CA CYS A 503 -1.82 -1.38 -2.77
C CYS A 503 -3.06 -1.36 -1.86
N ASN A 504 -3.43 -2.51 -1.30
CA ASN A 504 -4.56 -2.63 -0.39
C ASN A 504 -4.13 -2.76 1.07
N THR A 505 -5.14 -2.79 1.94
CA THR A 505 -4.97 -2.96 3.37
C THR A 505 -5.81 -4.14 3.86
N LEU A 506 -5.25 -4.91 4.78
CA LEU A 506 -5.96 -5.88 5.62
C LEU A 506 -5.81 -5.39 7.07
N MET A 507 -6.93 -5.11 7.72
CA MET A 507 -6.92 -4.54 9.07
C MET A 507 -6.93 -5.67 10.08
N TYR A 508 -5.89 -5.78 10.90
CA TYR A 508 -5.80 -6.78 11.96
C TYR A 508 -6.05 -6.13 13.33
N PRO A 509 -7.30 -6.13 13.84
CA PRO A 509 -7.68 -5.45 15.08
C PRO A 509 -7.36 -6.34 16.30
N SER A 510 -6.11 -6.80 16.44
CA SER A 510 -5.70 -7.70 17.53
C SER A 510 -5.76 -7.05 18.91
N SER A 511 -5.60 -5.73 18.96
CA SER A 511 -5.74 -4.85 20.12
C SER A 511 -7.18 -4.64 20.57
N VAL A 512 -8.16 -4.90 19.69
CA VAL A 512 -9.58 -4.73 19.99
C VAL A 512 -10.11 -6.00 20.66
N LYS A 513 -10.66 -5.83 21.86
CA LYS A 513 -11.19 -6.93 22.67
C LYS A 513 -12.31 -7.68 21.96
N LYS A 514 -13.28 -6.96 21.39
CA LYS A 514 -14.41 -7.53 20.62
C LYS A 514 -14.65 -6.70 19.37
N ILE A 515 -14.76 -7.35 18.21
CA ILE A 515 -15.12 -6.70 16.95
C ILE A 515 -16.57 -6.25 17.04
N THR A 516 -16.80 -4.96 16.83
CA THR A 516 -18.13 -4.33 16.88
C THR A 516 -18.43 -3.57 15.60
N ARG A 517 -19.63 -2.98 15.50
CA ARG A 517 -19.98 -2.08 14.38
C ARG A 517 -19.00 -0.92 14.24
N LYS A 518 -18.41 -0.43 15.33
CA LYS A 518 -17.37 0.60 15.31
C LYS A 518 -16.08 0.12 14.66
N THR A 519 -15.67 -1.11 14.94
CA THR A 519 -14.53 -1.75 14.27
C THR A 519 -14.81 -1.90 12.77
N ILE A 520 -16.02 -2.34 12.39
CA ILE A 520 -16.44 -2.46 10.99
C ILE A 520 -16.50 -1.10 10.29
N ALA A 521 -17.02 -0.06 10.95
CA ALA A 521 -17.01 1.31 10.43
C ALA A 521 -15.59 1.77 10.07
N THR A 522 -14.62 1.48 10.93
CA THR A 522 -13.19 1.75 10.67
C THR A 522 -12.68 1.00 9.44
N SER A 523 -12.97 -0.30 9.38
CA SER A 523 -12.60 -1.19 8.26
C SER A 523 -13.17 -0.68 6.93
N LEU A 524 -14.45 -0.29 6.90
CA LEU A 524 -15.10 0.24 5.71
C LEU A 524 -14.56 1.60 5.30
N LEU A 525 -14.23 2.48 6.26
CA LEU A 525 -13.65 3.80 6.00
C LEU A 525 -12.32 3.70 5.26
N TYR A 526 -11.45 2.78 5.67
CA TYR A 526 -10.13 2.58 5.06
C TYR A 526 -10.07 1.47 4.02
N LEU A 527 -11.24 0.93 3.62
CA LEU A 527 -11.33 -0.15 2.62
C LEU A 527 -10.41 -1.32 2.97
N ALA A 528 -10.44 -1.72 4.24
CA ALA A 528 -9.50 -2.65 4.83
C ALA A 528 -10.24 -3.83 5.48
N PRO A 529 -10.53 -4.92 4.73
CA PRO A 529 -11.20 -6.08 5.28
C PRO A 529 -10.52 -6.61 6.55
N ILE A 530 -11.32 -7.19 7.45
CA ILE A 530 -10.84 -7.75 8.71
C ILE A 530 -10.63 -9.26 8.52
N PRO A 531 -9.46 -9.84 8.87
CA PRO A 531 -9.28 -11.28 8.94
C PRO A 531 -9.90 -11.83 10.24
N LEU A 532 -10.31 -13.09 10.22
CA LEU A 532 -10.75 -13.84 11.41
C LEU A 532 -9.63 -14.71 11.96
N TRP A 533 -9.73 -15.14 13.21
CA TRP A 533 -8.78 -16.07 13.85
C TRP A 533 -9.43 -16.84 14.99
N ARG A 534 -8.69 -17.80 15.55
CA ARG A 534 -9.16 -18.64 16.66
C ARG A 534 -9.52 -17.81 17.90
N GLY A 535 -10.64 -18.16 18.54
CA GLY A 535 -11.08 -17.53 19.79
C GLY A 535 -12.00 -16.32 19.62
N ARG A 536 -12.36 -15.96 18.37
CA ARG A 536 -13.45 -15.02 18.09
C ARG A 536 -14.80 -15.69 18.32
N ASP A 537 -15.73 -14.93 18.88
CA ASP A 537 -17.09 -15.42 19.15
C ASP A 537 -17.93 -15.48 17.85
N GLU A 538 -19.03 -16.22 17.89
CA GLU A 538 -19.87 -16.48 16.70
C GLU A 538 -20.49 -15.17 16.15
N ASP A 539 -20.85 -14.24 17.04
CA ASP A 539 -21.36 -12.91 16.67
C ASP A 539 -20.31 -12.10 15.88
N GLU A 540 -19.04 -12.11 16.32
CA GLU A 540 -17.94 -11.46 15.60
C GLU A 540 -17.73 -12.08 14.21
N VAL A 541 -17.77 -13.42 14.12
CA VAL A 541 -17.64 -14.15 12.85
C VAL A 541 -18.79 -13.78 11.90
N MET A 542 -20.02 -13.74 12.39
CA MET A 542 -21.19 -13.36 11.60
C MET A 542 -21.15 -11.90 11.14
N LEU A 543 -20.69 -11.00 12.00
CA LEU A 543 -20.54 -9.58 11.67
C LEU A 543 -19.52 -9.35 10.55
N VAL A 544 -18.33 -9.97 10.65
CA VAL A 544 -17.26 -9.84 9.65
C VAL A 544 -17.65 -10.54 8.34
N SER A 545 -18.16 -11.76 8.42
CA SER A 545 -18.54 -12.54 7.23
C SER A 545 -19.69 -11.90 6.43
N ARG A 546 -20.59 -11.15 7.08
CA ARG A 546 -21.61 -10.36 6.37
C ARG A 546 -20.99 -9.31 5.45
N ILE A 547 -19.97 -8.58 5.92
CA ILE A 547 -19.26 -7.58 5.10
C ILE A 547 -18.50 -8.26 3.95
N TRP A 548 -17.81 -9.36 4.24
CA TRP A 548 -17.18 -10.19 3.22
C TRP A 548 -18.14 -10.62 2.12
N ASN A 549 -19.34 -11.05 2.49
CA ASN A 549 -20.39 -11.49 1.56
C ASN A 549 -20.98 -10.33 0.75
N ILE A 550 -21.07 -9.12 1.31
CA ILE A 550 -21.46 -7.92 0.57
C ILE A 550 -20.44 -7.61 -0.53
N PHE A 551 -19.14 -7.62 -0.20
CA PHE A 551 -18.09 -7.41 -1.20
C PHE A 551 -18.02 -8.52 -2.25
N ARG A 552 -18.18 -9.79 -1.83
CA ARG A 552 -18.31 -10.95 -2.73
C ARG A 552 -19.46 -10.79 -3.71
N PHE A 553 -20.64 -10.39 -3.24
CA PHE A 553 -21.81 -10.20 -4.10
C PHE A 553 -21.61 -9.08 -5.11
N ILE A 554 -20.99 -7.95 -4.75
CA ILE A 554 -20.84 -6.87 -5.73
C ILE A 554 -19.69 -7.12 -6.70
N LYS A 555 -18.93 -8.22 -6.56
CA LYS A 555 -17.64 -8.41 -7.24
C LYS A 555 -16.70 -7.22 -7.00
N ALA A 556 -16.51 -6.86 -5.73
CA ALA A 556 -15.68 -5.73 -5.31
C ALA A 556 -14.25 -5.79 -5.91
N SER A 557 -13.73 -7.00 -6.16
CA SER A 557 -12.41 -7.19 -6.78
C SER A 557 -12.31 -6.65 -8.21
N GLU A 558 -13.43 -6.51 -8.92
CA GLU A 558 -13.54 -5.98 -10.28
C GLU A 558 -14.15 -4.56 -10.32
N ALA A 559 -14.51 -4.00 -9.17
CA ALA A 559 -15.18 -2.71 -9.11
C ALA A 559 -14.23 -1.55 -9.43
N ARG A 560 -14.79 -0.41 -9.86
CA ARG A 560 -14.08 0.87 -9.76
C ARG A 560 -14.34 1.45 -8.39
N CYS A 561 -13.27 1.83 -7.70
CA CYS A 561 -13.33 2.32 -6.33
C CYS A 561 -13.07 3.83 -6.28
N PHE A 562 -13.86 4.55 -5.48
CA PHE A 562 -13.69 5.96 -5.20
C PHE A 562 -13.66 6.19 -3.68
N PRO A 563 -12.46 6.18 -3.08
CA PRO A 563 -12.31 6.46 -1.66
C PRO A 563 -12.70 7.89 -1.30
N PHE A 564 -13.12 8.09 -0.04
CA PHE A 564 -13.59 9.37 0.51
C PHE A 564 -12.55 10.50 0.43
N THR A 565 -11.26 10.16 0.28
CA THR A 565 -10.17 11.13 0.18
C THR A 565 -10.06 11.76 -1.20
N VAL A 566 -10.54 11.07 -2.25
CA VAL A 566 -10.34 11.43 -3.67
C VAL A 566 -11.64 11.54 -4.46
N ASN A 567 -12.81 11.33 -3.84
CA ASN A 567 -14.11 11.27 -4.53
C ASN A 567 -14.94 12.55 -4.45
N ARG A 568 -14.34 13.69 -4.10
CA ARG A 568 -15.06 14.96 -3.85
C ARG A 568 -15.85 15.49 -5.05
N GLU A 569 -15.44 15.12 -6.26
CA GLU A 569 -16.15 15.45 -7.50
C GLU A 569 -17.29 14.47 -7.84
N ILE A 570 -17.40 13.37 -7.10
CA ILE A 570 -18.37 12.29 -7.31
C ILE A 570 -19.44 12.31 -6.22
N ALA A 571 -19.04 12.43 -4.95
CA ALA A 571 -19.98 12.52 -3.85
C ALA A 571 -19.46 13.42 -2.73
N VAL A 572 -20.40 14.10 -2.07
CA VAL A 572 -20.15 14.92 -0.88
C VAL A 572 -21.24 14.73 0.15
N THR A 573 -20.92 15.03 1.40
CA THR A 573 -21.86 15.08 2.52
C THR A 573 -21.89 16.50 3.05
N ASP A 574 -23.02 16.92 3.61
CA ASP A 574 -23.12 18.19 4.35
C ASP A 574 -22.64 18.08 5.81
N ALA A 575 -22.42 16.86 6.31
CA ALA A 575 -21.84 16.60 7.62
C ALA A 575 -20.32 16.35 7.54
N LYS A 576 -19.55 17.16 8.29
CA LYS A 576 -18.07 17.12 8.29
C LYS A 576 -17.46 15.75 8.65
N ASP A 577 -18.13 15.02 9.54
CA ASP A 577 -17.62 13.75 10.04
C ASP A 577 -18.27 12.55 9.34
N VAL A 578 -19.05 12.75 8.28
CA VAL A 578 -19.61 11.63 7.51
C VAL A 578 -18.82 11.46 6.22
N PHE A 579 -18.26 10.27 6.04
CA PHE A 579 -17.43 9.90 4.89
C PHE A 579 -18.18 8.90 4.00
N VAL A 580 -17.91 8.95 2.70
CA VAL A 580 -18.51 8.02 1.73
C VAL A 580 -17.40 7.40 0.90
N ASN A 581 -17.31 6.07 0.89
CA ASN A 581 -16.56 5.31 -0.12
C ASN A 581 -17.54 4.73 -1.13
N ILE A 582 -17.15 4.66 -2.40
CA ILE A 582 -18.02 4.18 -3.47
C ILE A 582 -17.34 3.07 -4.25
N LEU A 583 -18.09 1.99 -4.53
CA LEU A 583 -17.67 0.91 -5.42
C LEU A 583 -18.69 0.73 -6.53
N VAL A 584 -18.26 0.88 -7.78
CA VAL A 584 -19.12 0.70 -8.96
C VAL A 584 -18.70 -0.57 -9.68
N SER A 585 -19.60 -1.54 -9.75
CA SER A 585 -19.38 -2.80 -10.47
C SER A 585 -20.45 -3.04 -11.53
N LYS A 586 -20.33 -4.13 -12.28
CA LYS A 586 -21.35 -4.55 -13.25
C LYS A 586 -22.70 -4.88 -12.60
N ARG A 587 -22.74 -5.14 -11.29
CA ARG A 587 -23.97 -5.49 -10.56
C ARG A 587 -24.69 -4.26 -10.01
N GLY A 588 -24.00 -3.13 -9.86
CA GLY A 588 -24.56 -1.90 -9.31
C GLY A 588 -23.51 -1.04 -8.62
N CYS A 589 -23.99 -0.03 -7.89
CA CYS A 589 -23.16 0.91 -7.14
C CYS A 589 -23.35 0.70 -5.64
N LEU A 590 -22.27 0.44 -4.89
CA LEU A 590 -22.27 0.30 -3.44
C LEU A 590 -21.71 1.57 -2.79
N LEU A 591 -22.50 2.20 -1.92
CA LEU A 591 -22.12 3.32 -1.07
C LEU A 591 -21.83 2.78 0.33
N LEU A 592 -20.61 3.00 0.82
CA LEU A 592 -20.23 2.78 2.21
C LEU A 592 -20.22 4.13 2.91
N ILE A 593 -21.17 4.37 3.80
CA ILE A 593 -21.37 5.66 4.46
C ILE A 593 -21.00 5.49 5.93
N ILE A 594 -19.99 6.24 6.40
CA ILE A 594 -19.40 6.05 7.73
C ILE A 594 -19.50 7.35 8.51
N ASN A 595 -20.05 7.28 9.73
CA ASN A 595 -20.01 8.40 10.67
C ASN A 595 -18.75 8.31 11.54
N GLY A 596 -17.79 9.15 11.18
CA GLY A 596 -16.54 9.47 11.85
C GLY A 596 -16.68 10.05 13.26
N GLY A 597 -17.81 10.69 13.57
CA GLY A 597 -17.99 11.57 14.71
C GLY A 597 -18.51 10.89 15.97
N ASP A 598 -18.56 11.67 17.05
CA ASP A 598 -19.06 11.24 18.37
C ASP A 598 -20.57 11.51 18.55
N TYR A 599 -21.20 12.14 17.56
CA TYR A 599 -22.63 12.44 17.57
C TYR A 599 -23.37 11.77 16.42
N LYS A 600 -24.65 11.51 16.63
CA LYS A 600 -25.56 11.06 15.58
C LYS A 600 -25.65 12.12 14.48
N SER A 601 -25.54 11.69 13.22
CA SER A 601 -25.58 12.58 12.07
C SER A 601 -26.85 12.33 11.24
N LYS A 602 -27.55 13.41 10.91
CA LYS A 602 -28.58 13.46 9.87
C LYS A 602 -28.00 14.30 8.74
N THR A 603 -27.76 13.68 7.60
CA THR A 603 -26.99 14.27 6.49
C THR A 603 -27.61 13.91 5.16
N ILE A 604 -27.26 14.65 4.11
CA ILE A 604 -27.58 14.29 2.74
C ILE A 604 -26.29 13.86 2.05
N VAL A 605 -26.29 12.63 1.52
CA VAL A 605 -25.27 12.18 0.56
C VAL A 605 -25.65 12.73 -0.80
N ARG A 606 -24.87 13.69 -1.31
CA ARG A 606 -25.07 14.27 -2.63
C ARG A 606 -24.19 13.58 -3.65
N LEU A 607 -24.80 12.96 -4.66
CA LEU A 607 -24.11 12.36 -5.80
C LEU A 607 -23.97 13.40 -6.91
N LEU A 608 -22.76 13.90 -7.11
CA LEU A 608 -22.45 14.99 -8.04
C LEU A 608 -22.29 14.50 -9.48
N SER A 609 -21.77 13.28 -9.68
CA SER A 609 -21.62 12.67 -11.01
C SER A 609 -22.34 11.32 -11.09
N LEU A 610 -23.60 11.35 -11.53
CA LEU A 610 -24.40 10.12 -11.74
C LEU A 610 -23.84 9.25 -12.87
N ASP A 611 -23.32 9.87 -13.93
CA ASP A 611 -22.72 9.16 -15.07
C ASP A 611 -21.49 8.35 -14.64
N SER A 612 -20.64 8.92 -13.79
CA SER A 612 -19.50 8.20 -13.18
C SER A 612 -19.95 7.03 -12.31
N LEU A 613 -21.23 6.94 -11.93
CA LEU A 613 -21.80 5.86 -11.12
C LEU A 613 -22.64 4.87 -11.97
N GLY A 614 -22.79 5.12 -13.27
CA GLY A 614 -23.65 4.34 -14.15
C GLY A 614 -25.15 4.55 -13.89
N ILE A 615 -25.52 5.70 -13.32
CA ILE A 615 -26.90 6.05 -12.98
C ILE A 615 -27.46 6.99 -14.05
N ILE A 616 -28.55 6.58 -14.69
CA ILE A 616 -29.24 7.34 -15.74
C ILE A 616 -30.43 8.08 -15.10
N PRO A 617 -30.51 9.42 -15.19
CA PRO A 617 -31.49 10.22 -14.43
C PRO A 617 -32.98 9.85 -14.62
N LYS A 618 -33.31 9.29 -15.79
CA LYS A 618 -34.68 8.95 -16.21
C LYS A 618 -35.08 7.51 -15.89
N GLU A 619 -34.10 6.63 -15.63
CA GLU A 619 -34.36 5.24 -15.25
C GLU A 619 -34.72 5.12 -13.77
N ARG A 620 -35.25 3.96 -13.38
CA ARG A 620 -35.57 3.64 -11.98
C ARG A 620 -34.55 2.69 -11.38
N TYR A 621 -34.37 2.79 -10.07
CA TYR A 621 -33.39 2.05 -9.30
C TYR A 621 -33.99 1.55 -7.99
N PHE A 622 -33.56 0.37 -7.56
CA PHE A 622 -33.62 -0.05 -6.16
C PHE A 622 -32.48 0.64 -5.41
N VAL A 623 -32.78 1.16 -4.22
CA VAL A 623 -31.77 1.46 -3.20
C VAL A 623 -32.00 0.45 -2.10
N TYR A 624 -31.06 -0.46 -1.94
CA TYR A 624 -31.16 -1.59 -1.03
C TYR A 624 -30.14 -1.44 0.10
N GLU A 625 -30.46 -1.83 1.32
CA GLU A 625 -29.53 -1.86 2.45
C GLU A 625 -29.08 -3.29 2.71
N PRO A 626 -27.92 -3.74 2.21
CA PRO A 626 -27.52 -5.14 2.29
C PRO A 626 -27.23 -5.62 3.71
N PHE A 627 -26.95 -4.69 4.63
CA PHE A 627 -26.67 -5.05 6.01
C PHE A 627 -27.95 -5.40 6.78
N ASP A 628 -29.01 -4.63 6.59
CA ASP A 628 -30.32 -4.81 7.24
C ASP A 628 -31.28 -5.67 6.40
N MET A 629 -30.91 -5.92 5.15
CA MET A 629 -31.62 -6.75 4.18
C MET A 629 -33.01 -6.21 3.80
N ASP A 630 -33.11 -4.91 3.54
CA ASP A 630 -34.37 -4.22 3.22
C ASP A 630 -34.20 -3.11 2.16
N LEU A 631 -35.30 -2.69 1.53
CA LEU A 631 -35.32 -1.52 0.65
C LEU A 631 -35.22 -0.24 1.47
N TYR A 632 -34.43 0.70 0.95
CA TYR A 632 -34.19 1.96 1.61
C TYR A 632 -35.28 2.98 1.27
N MET A 633 -36.14 3.27 2.26
CA MET A 633 -37.20 4.29 2.30
C MET A 633 -38.33 4.17 1.28
N LYS A 634 -38.07 3.71 0.05
CA LYS A 634 -39.02 3.64 -1.06
C LYS A 634 -38.82 2.34 -1.85
N ASN A 635 -39.87 1.89 -2.52
CA ASN A 635 -39.82 0.70 -3.38
C ASN A 635 -38.97 0.91 -4.65
N CYS A 636 -38.95 2.13 -5.18
CA CYS A 636 -38.10 2.52 -6.31
C CYS A 636 -37.77 4.01 -6.23
N TRP A 637 -36.63 4.37 -6.81
CA TRP A 637 -36.13 5.73 -6.94
C TRP A 637 -35.91 6.05 -8.42
N HIS A 638 -36.27 7.22 -8.89
CA HIS A 638 -35.81 7.71 -10.18
C HIS A 638 -34.34 8.14 -10.08
N GLY A 639 -33.56 7.95 -11.14
CA GLY A 639 -32.13 8.28 -11.15
C GLY A 639 -31.83 9.74 -10.76
N HIS A 640 -32.70 10.69 -11.11
CA HIS A 640 -32.53 12.10 -10.72
C HIS A 640 -32.77 12.34 -9.22
N GLU A 641 -33.56 11.52 -8.53
CA GLU A 641 -33.76 11.60 -7.08
C GLU A 641 -32.50 11.13 -6.33
N LEU A 642 -31.71 10.22 -6.92
CA LEU A 642 -30.47 9.71 -6.31
C LEU A 642 -29.37 10.78 -6.20
N LYS A 643 -29.56 11.97 -6.77
CA LYS A 643 -28.67 13.10 -6.53
C LYS A 643 -28.57 13.47 -5.05
N GLU A 644 -29.63 13.24 -4.28
CA GLU A 644 -29.66 13.55 -2.86
C GLU A 644 -30.31 12.40 -2.08
N ILE A 645 -29.50 11.66 -1.32
CA ILE A 645 -29.96 10.55 -0.50
C ILE A 645 -29.91 10.99 0.96
N PRO A 646 -31.06 11.19 1.63
CA PRO A 646 -31.08 11.52 3.06
C PRO A 646 -30.64 10.29 3.86
N VAL A 647 -29.79 10.50 4.86
CA VAL A 647 -29.17 9.42 5.62
C VAL A 647 -29.06 9.79 7.10
N GLU A 648 -29.39 8.84 7.97
CA GLU A 648 -29.27 8.96 9.43
C GLU A 648 -28.37 7.85 9.97
N ILE A 649 -27.30 8.23 10.67
CA ILE A 649 -26.26 7.28 11.15
C ILE A 649 -25.85 7.65 12.57
N ASN A 650 -25.80 6.64 13.44
CA ASN A 650 -25.29 6.75 14.81
C ASN A 650 -23.80 7.11 14.83
N PRO A 651 -23.27 7.64 15.95
CA PRO A 651 -21.84 7.93 16.07
C PRO A 651 -20.99 6.66 15.94
N LYS A 652 -19.83 6.78 15.29
CA LYS A 652 -18.89 5.66 15.06
C LYS A 652 -19.56 4.42 14.45
N ASP A 653 -20.52 4.64 13.56
CA ASP A 653 -21.32 3.60 12.91
C ASP A 653 -21.29 3.79 11.39
N PHE A 654 -21.90 2.85 10.67
CA PHE A 654 -21.95 2.84 9.22
C PHE A 654 -23.34 2.49 8.69
N ARG A 655 -23.55 2.84 7.42
CA ARG A 655 -24.69 2.44 6.60
C ARG A 655 -24.18 2.00 5.23
N ILE A 656 -24.75 0.94 4.67
CA ILE A 656 -24.36 0.42 3.36
C ILE A 656 -25.56 0.48 2.45
N LEU A 657 -25.47 1.22 1.34
CA LEU A 657 -26.54 1.31 0.35
C LEU A 657 -26.06 0.75 -0.97
N PHE A 658 -26.84 -0.13 -1.58
CA PHE A 658 -26.59 -0.73 -2.88
C PHE A 658 -27.66 -0.26 -3.88
N ILE A 659 -27.20 0.39 -4.94
CA ILE A 659 -28.03 0.95 -6.00
C ILE A 659 -27.96 -0.01 -7.19
N LYS A 660 -29.11 -0.57 -7.57
CA LYS A 660 -29.27 -1.49 -8.71
C LYS A 660 -30.45 -1.06 -9.56
N GLU A 661 -30.37 -1.27 -10.88
CA GLU A 661 -31.48 -1.00 -11.79
C GLU A 661 -32.78 -1.70 -11.35
N TYR A 662 -33.88 -0.96 -11.39
CA TYR A 662 -35.21 -1.46 -11.07
C TYR A 662 -35.79 -2.27 -12.23
N LYS A 663 -36.46 -3.39 -11.92
CA LYS A 663 -37.16 -4.21 -12.90
C LYS A 663 -38.64 -4.33 -12.55
N GLU A 664 -39.52 -4.15 -13.53
CA GLU A 664 -40.97 -4.39 -13.42
C GLU A 664 -41.35 -5.89 -13.46
N ILE A 665 -40.39 -6.74 -13.13
CA ILE A 665 -40.54 -8.19 -13.06
C ILE A 665 -39.83 -8.67 -11.79
N PRO A 666 -40.23 -9.83 -11.26
CA PRO A 666 -39.51 -10.44 -10.15
C PRO A 666 -38.03 -10.62 -10.47
N CYS A 667 -37.16 -10.29 -9.53
CA CYS A 667 -35.72 -10.34 -9.73
C CYS A 667 -34.96 -10.46 -8.41
N LEU A 668 -33.69 -10.89 -8.50
CA LEU A 668 -32.78 -10.86 -7.35
C LEU A 668 -32.34 -9.42 -7.10
N VAL A 669 -32.60 -8.86 -5.92
CA VAL A 669 -32.07 -7.55 -5.51
C VAL A 669 -30.65 -7.70 -5.00
N PHE A 670 -30.43 -8.65 -4.08
CA PHE A 670 -29.13 -8.89 -3.45
C PHE A 670 -29.00 -10.36 -3.01
N GLY A 671 -27.77 -10.85 -2.83
CA GLY A 671 -27.51 -12.18 -2.30
C GLY A 671 -26.24 -12.25 -1.47
N LEU A 672 -26.33 -12.65 -0.21
CA LEU A 672 -25.17 -12.95 0.63
C LEU A 672 -24.68 -14.37 0.34
N GLY A 673 -23.36 -14.57 0.28
CA GLY A 673 -22.75 -15.89 0.13
C GLY A 673 -22.63 -16.40 -1.32
N ILE A 674 -23.03 -15.61 -2.33
CA ILE A 674 -22.99 -16.04 -3.74
C ILE A 674 -21.79 -15.42 -4.49
N ASP A 675 -21.15 -16.22 -5.36
CA ASP A 675 -20.10 -15.74 -6.27
C ASP A 675 -20.70 -15.21 -7.57
N ASP A 676 -21.46 -16.04 -8.27
CA ASP A 676 -22.17 -15.70 -9.50
C ASP A 676 -23.59 -16.23 -9.56
N TYR A 677 -24.39 -15.64 -10.44
CA TYR A 677 -25.76 -16.07 -10.69
C TYR A 677 -26.20 -15.75 -12.11
N GLU A 678 -27.10 -16.56 -12.65
CA GLU A 678 -27.86 -16.26 -13.86
C GLU A 678 -29.34 -16.17 -13.51
N GLU A 679 -29.96 -15.02 -13.74
CA GLU A 679 -31.39 -14.84 -13.51
C GLU A 679 -32.21 -14.90 -14.81
N LYS A 680 -33.37 -15.56 -14.77
CA LYS A 680 -34.31 -15.64 -15.90
C LYS A 680 -35.75 -15.59 -15.41
N TRP A 681 -36.51 -14.65 -15.93
CA TRP A 681 -37.95 -14.59 -15.77
C TRP A 681 -38.66 -15.30 -16.94
N ILE A 682 -39.64 -16.15 -16.65
CA ILE A 682 -40.46 -16.89 -17.61
C ILE A 682 -41.91 -16.40 -17.45
N PRO A 683 -42.35 -15.39 -18.23
CA PRO A 683 -43.62 -14.68 -18.01
C PRO A 683 -44.85 -15.59 -18.04
N ASN A 684 -44.93 -16.52 -18.99
CA ASN A 684 -46.10 -17.37 -19.21
C ASN A 684 -46.37 -18.31 -18.02
N GLU A 685 -45.31 -18.74 -17.34
CA GLU A 685 -45.37 -19.61 -16.17
C GLU A 685 -45.30 -18.81 -14.87
N ARG A 686 -45.05 -17.49 -14.97
CA ARG A 686 -44.78 -16.55 -13.88
C ARG A 686 -43.62 -16.98 -12.99
N ILE A 687 -42.56 -17.52 -13.62
CA ILE A 687 -41.42 -18.21 -13.01
C ILE A 687 -40.15 -17.35 -12.97
N LEU A 688 -39.51 -17.20 -11.80
CA LEU A 688 -38.17 -16.63 -11.66
C LEU A 688 -37.15 -17.74 -11.37
N SER A 689 -36.19 -17.94 -12.27
CA SER A 689 -35.02 -18.81 -12.11
C SER A 689 -33.77 -18.02 -11.76
N ILE A 690 -32.96 -18.50 -10.81
CA ILE A 690 -31.69 -17.87 -10.38
C ILE A 690 -30.57 -18.92 -10.29
N ASP A 691 -29.94 -19.30 -11.39
CA ASP A 691 -28.95 -20.36 -11.38
C ASP A 691 -27.68 -19.87 -10.67
N LEU A 692 -27.49 -20.29 -9.41
CA LEU A 692 -26.35 -19.88 -8.59
C LEU A 692 -25.09 -20.64 -9.06
N LYS A 693 -24.03 -19.90 -9.33
CA LYS A 693 -22.71 -20.45 -9.62
C LYS A 693 -21.82 -20.11 -8.44
N SER A 694 -21.44 -21.13 -7.67
CA SER A 694 -20.41 -20.98 -6.64
C SER A 694 -19.33 -22.02 -6.85
N SER A 695 -18.07 -21.59 -6.70
CA SER A 695 -16.91 -22.49 -6.67
C SER A 695 -16.84 -23.29 -5.37
N SER A 696 -17.53 -22.85 -4.31
CA SER A 696 -17.63 -23.52 -3.01
C SER A 696 -19.10 -23.60 -2.56
N LEU A 697 -19.78 -24.68 -2.95
CA LEU A 697 -21.22 -24.94 -2.72
C LEU A 697 -21.61 -25.16 -1.23
N ILE A 698 -20.81 -24.66 -0.30
CA ILE A 698 -20.93 -24.94 1.15
C ILE A 698 -21.15 -23.66 1.97
N SER A 699 -21.13 -22.47 1.35
CA SER A 699 -21.41 -21.20 2.05
C SER A 699 -22.88 -21.05 2.46
N TYR A 700 -23.15 -20.43 3.61
CA TYR A 700 -24.49 -19.96 3.96
C TYR A 700 -24.94 -18.87 2.98
N ILE A 701 -26.12 -19.04 2.38
CA ILE A 701 -26.66 -18.13 1.36
C ILE A 701 -27.96 -17.50 1.86
N THR A 702 -28.08 -16.19 1.69
CA THR A 702 -29.33 -15.46 1.89
C THR A 702 -29.63 -14.64 0.64
N LEU A 703 -30.78 -14.87 0.01
CA LEU A 703 -31.22 -14.12 -1.17
C LEU A 703 -32.35 -13.16 -0.83
N SER A 704 -32.34 -12.01 -1.48
CA SER A 704 -33.38 -10.99 -1.37
C SER A 704 -34.04 -10.81 -2.71
N ILE A 705 -35.26 -11.32 -2.84
CA ILE A 705 -36.00 -11.36 -4.09
C ILE A 705 -37.12 -10.33 -4.04
N TYR A 706 -37.17 -9.45 -5.04
CA TYR A 706 -38.25 -8.49 -5.20
C TYR A 706 -39.33 -9.05 -6.14
N SER A 707 -40.59 -8.71 -5.85
CA SER A 707 -41.72 -8.89 -6.76
C SER A 707 -42.46 -7.56 -6.90
N PRO A 708 -42.89 -7.13 -8.11
CA PRO A 708 -43.68 -5.92 -8.30
C PRO A 708 -44.97 -5.85 -7.46
N MET A 709 -45.45 -7.00 -6.97
CA MET A 709 -46.65 -7.12 -6.14
C MET A 709 -46.40 -6.96 -4.64
N GLY A 710 -45.16 -6.77 -4.18
CA GLY A 710 -44.86 -6.70 -2.74
C GLY A 710 -43.45 -6.24 -2.37
N VAL A 711 -43.15 -6.30 -1.07
CA VAL A 711 -41.83 -6.01 -0.48
C VAL A 711 -40.88 -7.18 -0.77
N PRO A 712 -39.55 -6.97 -0.86
CA PRO A 712 -38.63 -8.08 -1.04
C PRO A 712 -38.77 -9.15 0.04
N ALA A 713 -38.75 -10.42 -0.39
CA ALA A 713 -38.69 -11.57 0.49
C ALA A 713 -37.24 -12.03 0.66
N ASN A 714 -36.83 -12.24 1.91
CA ASN A 714 -35.53 -12.78 2.25
C ASN A 714 -35.62 -14.30 2.43
N ILE A 715 -34.81 -15.04 1.69
CA ILE A 715 -34.80 -16.51 1.69
C ILE A 715 -33.43 -16.98 2.15
N ASN A 716 -33.38 -17.69 3.28
CA ASN A 716 -32.18 -18.36 3.75
C ASN A 716 -32.11 -19.76 3.15
N VAL A 717 -30.95 -20.12 2.62
CA VAL A 717 -30.69 -21.43 2.03
C VAL A 717 -29.55 -22.07 2.81
N ASN A 718 -29.90 -23.10 3.58
CA ASN A 718 -28.97 -23.87 4.39
C ASN A 718 -28.74 -25.23 3.70
N GLU A 719 -27.50 -25.48 3.28
CA GLU A 719 -26.97 -26.73 2.70
C GLU A 719 -27.36 -27.08 1.24
N GLY A 720 -26.35 -27.48 0.44
CA GLY A 720 -26.51 -28.17 -0.85
C GLY A 720 -26.18 -27.36 -2.10
N SER A 721 -25.72 -28.07 -3.14
CA SER A 721 -25.33 -27.52 -4.43
C SER A 721 -26.53 -27.10 -5.29
N LEU A 722 -27.06 -25.90 -5.04
CA LEU A 722 -28.22 -25.36 -5.77
C LEU A 722 -27.90 -25.00 -7.22
N LYS A 723 -28.84 -25.29 -8.14
CA LYS A 723 -28.70 -24.97 -9.58
C LYS A 723 -29.86 -24.22 -10.25
N ARG A 724 -31.10 -24.12 -9.72
CA ARG A 724 -32.25 -23.47 -10.42
C ARG A 724 -33.38 -22.99 -9.50
N TRP A 725 -34.20 -22.03 -9.97
CA TRP A 725 -35.35 -21.46 -9.22
C TRP A 725 -36.60 -21.36 -10.10
N HIS A 726 -37.79 -21.31 -9.49
CA HIS A 726 -39.04 -21.01 -10.20
C HIS A 726 -40.03 -20.20 -9.33
N MET A 727 -41.00 -19.50 -9.94
CA MET A 727 -42.07 -18.70 -9.29
C MET A 727 -43.42 -19.01 -9.98
N LYS A 728 -44.60 -18.97 -9.38
CA LYS A 728 -45.83 -19.22 -10.18
C LYS A 728 -46.99 -18.40 -9.65
N GLY A 729 -47.37 -17.34 -10.35
CA GLY A 729 -48.46 -16.48 -9.89
C GLY A 729 -48.01 -15.62 -8.74
N ASP A 730 -48.86 -15.57 -7.72
CA ASP A 730 -48.60 -14.91 -6.43
C ASP A 730 -48.01 -15.94 -5.42
N LEU A 731 -47.70 -17.15 -5.90
CA LEU A 731 -47.17 -18.27 -5.14
C LEU A 731 -45.66 -18.37 -5.36
N LEU A 732 -44.89 -18.28 -4.27
CA LEU A 732 -43.46 -18.56 -4.28
C LEU A 732 -43.25 -20.06 -3.97
N ILE A 733 -42.97 -20.89 -4.98
CA ILE A 733 -42.59 -22.28 -4.78
C ILE A 733 -41.06 -22.37 -4.84
N VAL A 734 -40.42 -22.62 -3.71
CA VAL A 734 -38.96 -22.80 -3.63
C VAL A 734 -38.62 -24.27 -3.88
N GLU A 735 -38.17 -24.61 -5.09
CA GLU A 735 -37.69 -25.97 -5.39
C GLU A 735 -36.16 -26.00 -5.37
N ALA A 736 -35.59 -26.20 -4.18
CA ALA A 736 -34.16 -26.48 -4.04
C ALA A 736 -33.91 -27.96 -4.35
N ILE A 737 -33.32 -28.28 -5.51
CA ILE A 737 -32.83 -29.64 -5.76
C ILE A 737 -31.52 -29.83 -4.99
N ILE A 738 -31.65 -30.26 -3.74
CA ILE A 738 -30.56 -30.81 -2.94
C ILE A 738 -30.38 -32.26 -3.39
N GLY A 739 -29.15 -32.70 -3.62
CA GLY A 739 -28.89 -34.11 -3.94
C GLY A 739 -29.58 -35.05 -2.94
N LYS A 740 -30.37 -36.00 -3.48
CA LYS A 740 -31.29 -36.95 -2.80
C LYS A 740 -32.29 -36.31 -1.83
N GLU A 741 -33.30 -35.69 -2.45
CA GLU A 741 -34.68 -35.48 -1.98
C GLU A 741 -34.89 -34.74 -0.66
N THR A 742 -34.93 -33.40 -0.75
CA THR A 742 -35.73 -32.56 0.17
C THR A 742 -36.41 -31.45 -0.62
N ARG A 743 -37.74 -31.37 -0.54
CA ARG A 743 -38.60 -30.33 -1.15
C ARG A 743 -39.08 -29.40 -0.04
N MET A 744 -38.88 -28.09 -0.18
CA MET A 744 -39.34 -27.11 0.82
C MET A 744 -40.42 -26.20 0.24
N GLU A 745 -41.68 -26.50 0.54
CA GLU A 745 -42.82 -25.67 0.16
C GLU A 745 -43.04 -24.56 1.21
N ILE A 746 -42.88 -23.29 0.83
CA ILE A 746 -43.32 -22.17 1.66
C ILE A 746 -44.65 -21.68 1.08
N ARG A 747 -45.74 -21.89 1.83
CA ARG A 747 -47.07 -21.36 1.50
C ARG A 747 -47.24 -20.01 2.19
N TRP A 748 -47.67 -19.01 1.44
CA TRP A 748 -48.32 -17.83 2.00
C TRP A 748 -49.83 -18.05 1.99
#